data_AF-A0A151IKB4-F1
#
_entry.id   AF-A0A151IKB4-F1
#
_cell.length_a   1.000
_cell.length_b   1.000
_cell.length_c   1.000
_cell.angle_alpha   90.00
_cell.angle_beta   90.00
_cell.angle_gamma   90.00
#
_symmetry.space_group_name_H-M   'P 1'
#
loop_
_entity.id
_entity.type
_entity.pdbx_description
1 polymer ?
#
loop_
_entity_poly.entity_id
_entity_poly.type
_entity_poly.pdbx_seq_one_letter_code
_entity_poly.pdbx_strand_id
1 'polypeptide(L)'
;MERDLIQQANQLSTREEYIAWEQRCDEFIESLEEQSRIKRPRFSIGNRQSVIARISRLESLKDSVRGRFVYVGAGHGLRWREIETAFESRILTGAVINSNHIDPRRFLEDVSEIALERVQCVLQRYDSIKINTVFNGEFVAGDKRANKSIATRNYEIYRCTDQREWYVSRVVEPILASLEEFQERDSGWALSRILNLIVNANKLNPLRAGCHIKLPREIMLKRAVINVQSKDTACFAWSVVAALHPAKKNVERKSSYSHYLSVLNLTGIEFPMTLNQIKKFENLNDISINVYAIEDGIVPIRLADRKRNKHVNLLYVQDDIEGHFALINNLSRLVRSQISKKKNRKYFCDRCLHYFGSSAKLDLHSVDCGKLNDCAVRLPSEDDKWLSFRNHCRKERVPFVVYADLECSLEKTDKDPTTSTYTYQHHNVFSIAYYIHCSYDDSLSGYRFRRDNNCISWFADELKNLAHSVQSIISTNVPMDFTRDDCEKFNSATHCHVCEKPFAKDDKRARDHCHLTGRYRGPAHSNCNLNYKDSRCIPVVFHNLTGYDAHFIIKEIATAYEGHVDLLPITKEKYTSFTKHVDDTIDDKKNCIQLRFIDSYRFLASSLDKLASFLNKDKLRVLRREFSHLSEENFNLLTRKGVFPYEYIDCSEKLNESCLPPRDSFYSSLTDDTVSESDYAHAVNVWQRFSIQTLGEYSDLYLKTDVLLLADVFENFRDSCVASYGLDPAYYYTLPGFTWDAMLKHTGVKFELLTDIDMVMFVERGIRGGLSQCSNRYARANNKYISSYDSSKPSSYLMYYDVNNLYGWAMCQPLPYADFRWVDDVQNFDFSTIPLDSPTGYILEVDIEYPQHLHDAHTDLPFCPTREKPPGKRDDKLLATLCDKQRYVIHYRNLQQCTRHGLSIAKIHRILQFTQSPWLRDYIELNTKFRTLAKNDFEKNLYKLMNNAVFGKTMENVRDRVDVKLVTKWEGRYGAEAMIAKPNFHSRSVFSENLVAIELRKLEVKFDKPIYVGMCILDISKTCLYEFHHEYMAPLFHDKCKIMYTDTDSLIYHVECDDVYEIIKRDIDRFDTSDYSIDNPYSIPLANKKVPGLMKDENNGAIMTEFVGLRAKMYALRVQGKKDTKKAKGVKSNVVARSITFDDYTKCLNDVIEMMRRQSCIRSKLHEVYTISETKIALSPHDDKRYIVSGSTNTLPWGHYRCK
;
A
#
# COMPACT_ATOMS: atom_id res chain seq x y z
N MET A 1 29.03 -33.80 -0.54
CA MET A 1 28.74 -34.44 0.77
C MET A 1 27.27 -34.79 0.93
N GLU A 2 26.31 -33.85 0.99
CA GLU A 2 24.86 -34.16 1.10
C GLU A 2 24.36 -35.18 0.05
N ARG A 3 24.64 -34.97 -1.25
CA ARG A 3 24.26 -35.92 -2.32
C ARG A 3 24.88 -37.30 -2.15
N ASP A 4 26.11 -37.36 -1.64
CA ASP A 4 26.83 -38.62 -1.41
C ASP A 4 26.22 -39.41 -0.24
N LEU A 5 25.85 -38.71 0.85
CA LEU A 5 25.12 -39.29 1.98
C LEU A 5 23.72 -39.77 1.57
N ILE A 6 23.01 -39.02 0.70
CA ILE A 6 21.70 -39.41 0.15
C ILE A 6 21.82 -40.67 -0.74
N GLN A 7 22.87 -40.78 -1.54
CA GLN A 7 23.08 -41.94 -2.41
C GLN A 7 23.48 -43.19 -1.60
N GLN A 8 24.35 -43.03 -0.61
CA GLN A 8 24.79 -44.11 0.29
C GLN A 8 23.63 -44.68 1.11
N ALA A 9 22.66 -43.85 1.53
CA ALA A 9 21.47 -44.27 2.27
C ALA A 9 20.67 -45.41 1.59
N ASN A 10 20.72 -45.50 0.27
CA ASN A 10 20.02 -46.54 -0.51
C ASN A 10 20.82 -47.84 -0.65
N GLN A 11 22.10 -47.86 -0.27
CA GLN A 11 23.03 -48.99 -0.43
C GLN A 11 23.40 -49.66 0.89
N LEU A 12 22.93 -49.11 2.02
CA LEU A 12 23.17 -49.68 3.35
C LEU A 12 22.48 -51.05 3.46
N SER A 13 23.23 -52.06 3.91
CA SER A 13 22.75 -53.44 4.00
C SER A 13 22.95 -54.06 5.38
N THR A 14 23.88 -53.52 6.17
CA THR A 14 24.17 -53.98 7.54
C THR A 14 24.01 -52.87 8.57
N ARG A 15 23.81 -53.26 9.85
CA ARG A 15 23.68 -52.32 10.97
C ARG A 15 24.96 -51.52 11.22
N GLU A 16 26.13 -52.11 10.95
CA GLU A 16 27.44 -51.46 11.13
C GLU A 16 27.67 -50.38 10.06
N GLU A 17 27.31 -50.66 8.79
CA GLU A 17 27.31 -49.66 7.71
C GLU A 17 26.36 -48.50 8.03
N TYR A 18 25.17 -48.83 8.57
CA TYR A 18 24.21 -47.82 9.01
C TYR A 18 24.78 -46.92 10.12
N ILE A 19 25.41 -47.48 11.17
CA ILE A 19 26.00 -46.70 12.26
C ILE A 19 27.10 -45.77 11.74
N ALA A 20 27.98 -46.27 10.87
CA ALA A 20 29.04 -45.47 10.26
C ALA A 20 28.49 -44.35 9.36
N TRP A 21 27.43 -44.63 8.59
CA TRP A 21 26.73 -43.63 7.78
C TRP A 21 25.98 -42.60 8.63
N GLU A 22 25.35 -43.03 9.72
CA GLU A 22 24.65 -42.17 10.67
C GLU A 22 25.61 -41.16 11.30
N GLN A 23 26.79 -41.64 11.73
CA GLN A 23 27.84 -40.82 12.30
C GLN A 23 28.41 -39.79 11.31
N ARG A 24 28.61 -40.18 10.04
CA ARG A 24 29.01 -39.23 8.98
C ARG A 24 27.92 -38.20 8.67
N CYS A 25 26.65 -38.58 8.80
CA CYS A 25 25.56 -37.62 8.71
C CYS A 25 25.60 -36.64 9.89
N ASP A 26 25.83 -37.11 11.12
CA ASP A 26 25.93 -36.25 12.30
C ASP A 26 27.12 -35.29 12.22
N GLU A 27 28.30 -35.76 11.82
CA GLU A 27 29.48 -34.91 11.61
C GLU A 27 29.23 -33.83 10.53
N PHE A 28 28.52 -34.20 9.45
CA PHE A 28 28.17 -33.24 8.41
C PHE A 28 27.08 -32.26 8.86
N ILE A 29 26.11 -32.72 9.66
CA ILE A 29 25.10 -31.87 10.28
C ILE A 29 25.78 -30.90 11.25
N GLU A 30 26.69 -31.34 12.11
CA GLU A 30 27.47 -30.48 13.01
C GLU A 30 28.31 -29.45 12.24
N SER A 31 28.93 -29.85 11.13
CA SER A 31 29.65 -28.92 10.24
C SER A 31 28.73 -27.86 9.63
N LEU A 32 27.53 -28.25 9.20
CA LEU A 32 26.50 -27.33 8.71
C LEU A 32 25.96 -26.43 9.84
N GLU A 33 25.84 -26.94 11.06
CA GLU A 33 25.43 -26.17 12.23
C GLU A 33 26.49 -25.16 12.65
N GLU A 34 27.77 -25.53 12.65
CA GLU A 34 28.88 -24.63 12.94
C GLU A 34 28.94 -23.49 11.92
N GLN A 35 28.72 -23.80 10.63
CA GLN A 35 28.56 -22.79 9.57
C GLN A 35 27.38 -21.83 9.83
N SER A 36 26.32 -22.28 10.51
CA SER A 36 25.19 -21.41 10.89
C SER A 36 25.49 -20.52 12.12
N ARG A 37 26.39 -20.97 13.02
CA ARG A 37 26.73 -20.32 14.31
C ARG A 37 27.90 -19.33 14.22
N ILE A 38 28.77 -19.42 13.20
CA ILE A 38 29.92 -18.51 13.06
C ILE A 38 29.45 -17.05 12.98
N LYS A 39 29.79 -16.29 14.03
CA LYS A 39 29.66 -14.83 14.15
C LYS A 39 30.64 -14.09 13.23
N ARG A 40 30.56 -14.30 11.92
CA ARG A 40 31.21 -13.42 10.92
C ARG A 40 30.15 -12.54 10.24
N PRO A 41 30.48 -11.30 9.82
CA PRO A 41 29.49 -10.29 9.39
C PRO A 41 28.78 -10.59 8.05
N ARG A 42 28.96 -11.77 7.44
CA ARG A 42 28.58 -12.03 6.04
C ARG A 42 28.07 -13.45 5.78
N PHE A 43 27.06 -13.90 6.51
CA PHE A 43 26.23 -15.03 6.05
C PHE A 43 24.82 -14.51 5.72
N SER A 44 24.41 -14.64 4.46
CA SER A 44 23.06 -14.27 4.02
C SER A 44 22.01 -15.18 4.68
N ILE A 45 20.83 -14.62 4.97
CA ILE A 45 19.71 -15.35 5.61
C ILE A 45 19.23 -16.51 4.72
N GLY A 46 19.37 -16.39 3.39
CA GLY A 46 19.09 -17.45 2.42
C GLY A 46 20.03 -18.66 2.58
N ASN A 47 21.31 -18.43 2.85
CA ASN A 47 22.25 -19.51 3.16
C ASN A 47 21.93 -20.16 4.50
N ARG A 48 21.47 -19.41 5.50
CA ARG A 48 20.98 -19.98 6.77
C ARG A 48 19.72 -20.83 6.59
N GLN A 49 18.73 -20.38 5.82
CA GLN A 49 17.52 -21.17 5.52
C GLN A 49 17.83 -22.39 4.62
N SER A 50 18.76 -22.27 3.67
CA SER A 50 19.27 -23.39 2.88
C SER A 50 19.98 -24.42 3.75
N VAL A 51 20.88 -23.98 4.64
CA VAL A 51 21.53 -24.84 5.65
C VAL A 51 20.48 -25.53 6.53
N ILE A 52 19.47 -24.82 7.03
CA ILE A 52 18.37 -25.41 7.82
C ILE A 52 17.58 -26.44 7.01
N ALA A 53 17.27 -26.17 5.73
CA ALA A 53 16.56 -27.11 4.87
C ALA A 53 17.40 -28.36 4.54
N ARG A 54 18.71 -28.21 4.33
CA ARG A 54 19.67 -29.30 4.13
C ARG A 54 19.78 -30.19 5.36
N ILE A 55 19.90 -29.58 6.54
CA ILE A 55 19.93 -30.33 7.79
C ILE A 55 18.60 -31.05 8.01
N SER A 56 17.46 -30.40 7.78
CA SER A 56 16.13 -31.04 7.89
C SER A 56 15.96 -32.22 6.92
N ARG A 57 16.47 -32.13 5.69
CA ARG A 57 16.47 -33.25 4.73
C ARG A 57 17.35 -34.40 5.20
N LEU A 58 18.54 -34.10 5.71
CA LEU A 58 19.44 -35.13 6.23
C LEU A 58 18.86 -35.80 7.48
N GLU A 59 18.26 -35.05 8.40
CA GLU A 59 17.57 -35.58 9.58
C GLU A 59 16.38 -36.46 9.19
N SER A 60 15.54 -36.00 8.26
CA SER A 60 14.41 -36.80 7.74
C SER A 60 14.90 -38.08 7.04
N LEU A 61 16.01 -38.00 6.29
CA LEU A 61 16.64 -39.17 5.68
C LEU A 61 17.19 -40.14 6.72
N LYS A 62 17.89 -39.63 7.75
CA LYS A 62 18.37 -40.45 8.88
C LYS A 62 17.22 -41.19 9.54
N ASP A 63 16.11 -40.52 9.83
CA ASP A 63 14.94 -41.14 10.44
C ASP A 63 14.30 -42.22 9.53
N SER A 64 14.24 -41.96 8.22
CA SER A 64 13.73 -42.92 7.22
C SER A 64 14.60 -44.17 7.10
N VAL A 65 15.92 -44.02 7.12
CA VAL A 65 16.89 -45.13 7.04
C VAL A 65 16.97 -45.88 8.37
N ARG A 66 16.91 -45.19 9.50
CA ARG A 66 16.94 -45.76 10.85
C ARG A 66 15.85 -46.82 11.06
N GLY A 67 14.67 -46.60 10.48
CA GLY A 67 13.57 -47.55 10.49
C GLY A 67 13.87 -48.90 9.82
N ARG A 68 14.92 -49.02 9.00
CA ARG A 68 15.37 -50.27 8.38
C ARG A 68 16.31 -51.11 9.26
N PHE A 69 16.99 -50.49 10.23
CA PHE A 69 18.09 -51.12 10.99
C PHE A 69 17.90 -51.15 12.51
N VAL A 70 16.95 -50.40 13.04
CA VAL A 70 16.66 -50.36 14.49
C VAL A 70 15.15 -50.43 14.73
N TYR A 71 14.70 -51.44 15.50
CA TYR A 71 13.31 -51.49 15.98
C TYR A 71 13.22 -50.70 17.30
N VAL A 72 12.82 -49.44 17.22
CA VAL A 72 12.51 -48.58 18.38
C VAL A 72 11.14 -47.94 18.13
N GLY A 73 10.27 -47.98 19.15
CA GLY A 73 8.96 -47.37 19.14
C GLY A 73 9.02 -45.89 18.72
N ALA A 74 7.95 -45.44 18.07
CA ALA A 74 7.82 -44.12 17.43
C ALA A 74 8.18 -42.95 18.38
N GLY A 75 9.44 -42.56 18.40
CA GLY A 75 9.89 -41.25 18.87
C GLY A 75 9.89 -40.30 17.68
N HIS A 76 8.95 -39.37 17.66
CA HIS A 76 8.76 -38.46 16.53
C HIS A 76 9.89 -37.42 16.41
N GLY A 77 10.53 -37.34 15.23
CA GLY A 77 11.69 -36.48 14.94
C GLY A 77 11.35 -34.99 14.86
N LEU A 78 11.15 -34.34 16.01
CA LEU A 78 10.96 -32.89 16.11
C LEU A 78 12.24 -32.24 16.67
N ARG A 79 12.75 -31.19 16.02
CA ARG A 79 13.94 -30.46 16.51
C ARG A 79 13.67 -28.96 16.58
N TRP A 80 14.01 -28.35 17.73
CA TRP A 80 14.04 -26.90 17.91
C TRP A 80 15.27 -26.31 17.24
N ARG A 81 15.08 -25.19 16.54
CA ARG A 81 16.17 -24.36 16.03
C ARG A 81 15.92 -22.90 16.32
N GLU A 82 16.97 -22.21 16.75
CA GLU A 82 16.97 -20.75 16.77
C GLU A 82 17.11 -20.22 15.34
N ILE A 83 16.18 -19.34 14.92
CA ILE A 83 16.16 -18.76 13.57
C ILE A 83 16.74 -17.34 13.62
N GLU A 84 16.25 -16.50 14.53
CA GLU A 84 16.60 -15.09 14.60
C GLU A 84 16.72 -14.64 16.06
N THR A 85 17.74 -13.84 16.34
CA THR A 85 17.86 -13.10 17.60
C THR A 85 18.24 -11.65 17.35
N ALA A 86 17.77 -10.77 18.22
CA ALA A 86 18.16 -9.36 18.25
C ALA A 86 18.30 -8.86 19.69
N PHE A 87 19.12 -7.82 19.86
CA PHE A 87 19.42 -7.16 21.14
C PHE A 87 19.87 -8.16 22.21
N GLU A 88 20.92 -8.94 21.93
CA GLU A 88 21.50 -9.94 22.85
C GLU A 88 20.52 -11.06 23.25
N SER A 89 19.73 -11.53 22.28
CA SER A 89 18.67 -12.53 22.45
C SER A 89 17.51 -12.06 23.35
N ARG A 90 17.34 -10.74 23.56
CA ARG A 90 16.13 -10.20 24.18
C ARG A 90 14.93 -10.33 23.24
N ILE A 91 15.16 -10.41 21.95
CA ILE A 91 14.18 -10.83 20.94
C ILE A 91 14.66 -12.15 20.35
N LEU A 92 13.82 -13.18 20.37
CA LEU A 92 14.13 -14.53 19.93
C LEU A 92 13.02 -15.07 19.03
N THR A 93 13.40 -15.68 17.92
CA THR A 93 12.54 -16.54 17.10
C THR A 93 13.19 -17.90 17.01
N GLY A 94 12.48 -18.95 17.41
CA GLY A 94 12.84 -20.32 17.07
C GLY A 94 11.75 -21.00 16.24
N ALA A 95 12.09 -22.13 15.65
CA ALA A 95 11.14 -23.02 15.01
C ALA A 95 11.35 -24.45 15.45
N VAL A 96 10.25 -25.16 15.64
CA VAL A 96 10.25 -26.62 15.70
C VAL A 96 9.97 -27.14 14.30
N ILE A 97 10.98 -27.77 13.70
CA ILE A 97 10.91 -28.29 12.34
C ILE A 97 10.15 -29.61 12.34
N ASN A 98 9.20 -29.72 11.42
CA ASN A 98 8.48 -30.95 11.21
C ASN A 98 9.26 -31.89 10.30
N SER A 99 9.50 -33.12 10.74
CA SER A 99 10.15 -34.14 9.90
C SER A 99 9.14 -35.10 9.27
N ASN A 100 8.13 -35.55 10.03
CA ASN A 100 7.27 -36.67 9.63
C ASN A 100 5.76 -36.49 9.90
N HIS A 101 5.31 -35.40 10.54
CA HIS A 101 3.88 -35.23 10.83
C HIS A 101 3.11 -34.71 9.62
N ILE A 102 1.94 -35.31 9.37
CA ILE A 102 0.97 -34.87 8.36
C ILE A 102 -0.27 -34.28 9.04
N ASP A 103 -0.68 -34.84 10.17
CA ASP A 103 -1.81 -34.37 10.96
C ASP A 103 -1.43 -33.16 11.84
N PRO A 104 -2.11 -32.01 11.71
CA PRO A 104 -1.80 -30.79 12.47
C PRO A 104 -1.98 -30.93 13.97
N ARG A 105 -2.98 -31.70 14.41
CA ARG A 105 -3.28 -31.86 15.83
C ARG A 105 -2.17 -32.65 16.51
N ARG A 106 -1.82 -33.82 15.97
CA ARG A 106 -0.70 -34.64 16.46
C ARG A 106 0.62 -33.88 16.41
N PHE A 107 0.89 -33.17 15.31
CA PHE A 107 2.09 -32.32 15.24
C PHE A 107 2.15 -31.30 16.38
N LEU A 108 1.09 -30.56 16.63
CA LEU A 108 1.07 -29.55 17.67
C LEU A 108 1.16 -30.19 19.07
N GLU A 109 0.53 -31.35 19.29
CA GLU A 109 0.64 -32.10 20.54
C GLU A 109 2.08 -32.57 20.80
N ASP A 110 2.76 -33.13 19.80
CA ASP A 110 4.14 -33.62 19.93
C ASP A 110 5.18 -32.49 20.01
N VAL A 111 4.90 -31.34 19.39
CA VAL A 111 5.73 -30.12 19.50
C VAL A 111 5.65 -29.48 20.89
N SER A 112 4.61 -29.79 21.66
CA SER A 112 4.33 -29.12 22.93
C SER A 112 5.51 -29.19 23.91
N GLU A 113 6.10 -30.36 24.14
CA GLU A 113 7.19 -30.53 25.10
C GLU A 113 8.41 -29.65 24.74
N ILE A 114 8.82 -29.68 23.47
CA ILE A 114 9.97 -28.91 22.96
C ILE A 114 9.68 -27.41 23.03
N ALA A 115 8.50 -26.98 22.59
CA ALA A 115 8.13 -25.56 22.62
C ALA A 115 8.05 -25.04 24.07
N LEU A 116 7.47 -25.82 24.98
CA LEU A 116 7.33 -25.47 26.40
C LEU A 116 8.68 -25.38 27.10
N GLU A 117 9.58 -26.35 26.91
CA GLU A 117 10.94 -26.32 27.46
C GLU A 117 11.68 -25.05 27.05
N ARG A 118 11.58 -24.69 25.76
CA ARG A 118 12.25 -23.49 25.23
C ARG A 118 11.63 -22.20 25.75
N VAL A 119 10.32 -22.15 25.86
CA VAL A 119 9.61 -21.03 26.52
C VAL A 119 10.05 -20.88 27.97
N GLN A 120 10.17 -21.98 28.71
CA GLN A 120 10.63 -21.99 30.09
C GLN A 120 12.07 -21.48 30.23
N CYS A 121 12.99 -21.87 29.35
CA CYS A 121 14.36 -21.36 29.31
C CYS A 121 14.41 -19.83 29.12
N VAL A 122 13.60 -19.29 28.22
CA VAL A 122 13.54 -17.83 28.00
C VAL A 122 12.92 -17.11 29.21
N LEU A 123 11.90 -17.70 29.82
CA LEU A 123 11.28 -17.17 31.05
C LEU A 123 12.23 -17.17 32.25
N GLN A 124 13.08 -18.19 32.38
CA GLN A 124 14.12 -18.21 33.43
C GLN A 124 15.11 -17.06 33.28
N ARG A 125 15.38 -16.63 32.03
CA ARG A 125 16.32 -15.56 31.72
C ARG A 125 15.73 -14.15 31.89
N TYR A 126 14.44 -13.96 31.60
CA TYR A 126 13.84 -12.61 31.49
C TYR A 126 12.60 -12.37 32.35
N ASP A 127 12.19 -13.33 33.19
CA ASP A 127 11.01 -13.34 34.07
C ASP A 127 9.65 -13.29 33.37
N SER A 128 9.58 -12.70 32.19
CA SER A 128 8.34 -12.39 31.48
C SER A 128 8.61 -12.17 30.00
N ILE A 129 7.71 -12.67 29.17
CA ILE A 129 7.84 -12.60 27.71
C ILE A 129 6.50 -12.30 27.05
N LYS A 130 6.57 -11.65 25.88
CA LYS A 130 5.47 -11.54 24.92
C LYS A 130 5.74 -12.50 23.77
N ILE A 131 4.91 -13.53 23.66
CA ILE A 131 5.08 -14.65 22.75
C ILE A 131 3.98 -14.71 21.69
N ASN A 132 4.31 -15.12 20.48
CA ASN A 132 3.32 -15.62 19.53
C ASN A 132 3.89 -16.79 18.74
N THR A 133 3.01 -17.57 18.15
CA THR A 133 3.36 -18.74 17.35
C THR A 133 2.86 -18.60 15.93
N VAL A 134 3.57 -19.18 14.97
CA VAL A 134 3.18 -19.19 13.55
C VAL A 134 3.29 -20.60 13.02
N PHE A 135 2.17 -21.20 12.69
CA PHE A 135 2.11 -22.49 12.02
C PHE A 135 2.32 -22.29 10.52
N ASN A 136 3.25 -23.03 9.94
CA ASN A 136 3.53 -22.99 8.51
C ASN A 136 3.21 -24.33 7.87
N GLY A 137 2.39 -24.32 6.83
CA GLY A 137 2.00 -25.52 6.10
C GLY A 137 1.95 -25.28 4.59
N GLU A 138 2.18 -26.32 3.81
CA GLU A 138 1.89 -26.41 2.39
C GLU A 138 0.46 -26.88 2.21
N PHE A 139 -0.33 -26.12 1.45
CA PHE A 139 -1.73 -26.40 1.15
C PHE A 139 -1.90 -26.73 -0.33
N VAL A 140 -2.85 -27.60 -0.64
CA VAL A 140 -3.14 -28.12 -1.98
C VAL A 140 -4.59 -27.93 -2.38
N ALA A 141 -4.83 -27.48 -3.61
CA ALA A 141 -6.17 -27.34 -4.19
C ALA A 141 -6.17 -27.86 -5.63
N GLY A 142 -6.63 -29.10 -5.85
CA GLY A 142 -6.36 -29.82 -7.10
C GLY A 142 -4.85 -30.01 -7.30
N ASP A 143 -4.30 -29.59 -8.43
CA ASP A 143 -2.84 -29.65 -8.70
C ASP A 143 -2.04 -28.48 -8.08
N LYS A 144 -2.71 -27.51 -7.44
CA LYS A 144 -2.05 -26.31 -6.90
C LYS A 144 -1.41 -26.63 -5.56
N ARG A 145 -0.16 -26.23 -5.32
CA ARG A 145 0.48 -26.21 -3.98
C ARG A 145 0.80 -24.77 -3.56
N ALA A 146 0.65 -24.41 -2.29
CA ALA A 146 1.03 -23.10 -1.77
C ALA A 146 1.37 -23.15 -0.28
N ASN A 147 2.48 -22.52 0.12
CA ASN A 147 2.82 -22.35 1.53
C ASN A 147 1.98 -21.23 2.14
N LYS A 148 1.29 -21.52 3.25
CA LYS A 148 0.50 -20.55 4.01
C LYS A 148 0.88 -20.63 5.49
N SER A 149 0.74 -19.48 6.15
CA SER A 149 1.10 -19.29 7.54
C SER A 149 -0.12 -18.86 8.33
N ILE A 150 -0.32 -19.45 9.51
CA ILE A 150 -1.37 -19.10 10.47
C ILE A 150 -0.67 -18.62 11.74
N ALA A 151 -0.78 -17.32 12.01
CA ALA A 151 -0.17 -16.70 13.19
C ALA A 151 -1.18 -16.58 14.32
N THR A 152 -0.78 -16.95 15.54
CA THR A 152 -1.53 -16.67 16.76
C THR A 152 -1.29 -15.23 17.22
N ARG A 153 -2.19 -14.76 18.08
CA ARG A 153 -2.08 -13.42 18.69
C ARG A 153 -0.92 -13.40 19.71
N ASN A 154 -0.33 -12.23 19.92
CA ASN A 154 0.65 -12.05 20.99
C ASN A 154 0.01 -12.31 22.36
N TYR A 155 0.68 -13.12 23.18
CA TYR A 155 0.29 -13.47 24.53
C TYR A 155 1.43 -13.12 25.50
N GLU A 156 1.10 -12.72 26.72
CA GLU A 156 2.09 -12.39 27.74
C GLU A 156 2.19 -13.59 28.68
N ILE A 157 3.39 -14.15 28.83
CA ILE A 157 3.65 -15.28 29.73
C ILE A 157 4.55 -14.81 30.87
N TYR A 158 4.20 -15.23 32.08
CA TYR A 158 4.92 -14.96 33.32
C TYR A 158 5.41 -16.28 33.92
N ARG A 159 6.34 -16.22 34.90
CA ARG A 159 6.79 -17.42 35.63
C ARG A 159 5.66 -18.23 36.28
N CYS A 160 4.54 -17.59 36.62
CA CYS A 160 3.38 -18.23 37.25
C CYS A 160 2.32 -18.75 36.29
N THR A 161 2.42 -18.45 34.99
CA THR A 161 1.43 -18.89 33.98
C THR A 161 1.53 -20.40 33.76
N ASP A 162 0.40 -21.11 33.74
CA ASP A 162 0.39 -22.51 33.31
C ASP A 162 0.69 -22.60 31.81
N GLN A 163 1.93 -22.98 31.51
CA GLN A 163 2.43 -23.01 30.14
C GLN A 163 1.72 -24.10 29.32
N ARG A 164 1.31 -25.21 29.93
CA ARG A 164 0.59 -26.29 29.23
C ARG A 164 -0.83 -25.83 28.86
N GLU A 165 -1.54 -25.19 29.80
CA GLU A 165 -2.86 -24.60 29.50
C GLU A 165 -2.74 -23.53 28.41
N TRP A 166 -1.73 -22.66 28.50
CA TRP A 166 -1.47 -21.65 27.47
C TRP A 166 -1.27 -22.30 26.10
N TYR A 167 -0.40 -23.31 26.00
CA TYR A 167 -0.08 -23.95 24.73
C TYR A 167 -1.34 -24.55 24.09
N VAL A 168 -2.14 -25.30 24.86
CA VAL A 168 -3.39 -25.89 24.34
C VAL A 168 -4.39 -24.81 23.91
N SER A 169 -4.75 -23.90 24.82
CA SER A 169 -5.85 -22.94 24.60
C SER A 169 -5.50 -21.76 23.68
N ARG A 170 -4.20 -21.43 23.54
CA ARG A 170 -3.74 -20.24 22.79
C ARG A 170 -2.90 -20.57 21.57
N VAL A 171 -2.35 -21.79 21.47
CA VAL A 171 -1.60 -22.25 20.30
C VAL A 171 -2.40 -23.32 19.55
N VAL A 172 -2.70 -24.44 20.19
CA VAL A 172 -3.32 -25.60 19.51
C VAL A 172 -4.72 -25.27 18.99
N GLU A 173 -5.66 -24.91 19.87
CA GLU A 173 -7.06 -24.68 19.49
C GLU A 173 -7.23 -23.57 18.44
N PRO A 174 -6.59 -22.38 18.56
CA PRO A 174 -6.76 -21.32 17.58
C PRO A 174 -6.18 -21.66 16.20
N ILE A 175 -5.06 -22.39 16.15
CA ILE A 175 -4.47 -22.83 14.88
C ILE A 175 -5.39 -23.84 14.20
N LEU A 176 -5.89 -24.84 14.94
CA LEU A 176 -6.81 -25.85 14.40
C LEU A 176 -8.13 -25.23 13.93
N ALA A 177 -8.74 -24.35 14.73
CA ALA A 177 -9.96 -23.64 14.33
C ALA A 177 -9.73 -22.79 13.06
N SER A 178 -8.56 -22.15 12.95
CA SER A 178 -8.21 -21.39 11.73
C SER A 178 -7.99 -22.30 10.52
N LEU A 179 -7.44 -23.51 10.72
CA LEU A 179 -7.25 -24.51 9.67
C LEU A 179 -8.60 -25.09 9.20
N GLU A 180 -9.48 -25.44 10.13
CA GLU A 180 -10.84 -25.91 9.83
C GLU A 180 -11.64 -24.82 9.12
N GLU A 181 -11.63 -23.60 9.64
CA GLU A 181 -12.23 -22.44 8.98
C GLU A 181 -11.66 -22.30 7.57
N PHE A 182 -10.35 -22.42 7.38
CA PHE A 182 -9.72 -22.33 6.06
C PHE A 182 -10.18 -23.41 5.06
N GLN A 183 -10.47 -24.62 5.54
CA GLN A 183 -10.87 -25.79 4.75
C GLN A 183 -12.38 -25.82 4.45
N GLU A 184 -13.24 -25.60 5.45
CA GLU A 184 -14.72 -25.58 5.31
C GLU A 184 -15.25 -24.37 4.53
N ARG A 185 -14.38 -23.38 4.31
CA ARG A 185 -14.70 -22.10 3.67
C ARG A 185 -14.90 -22.19 2.12
N ASP A 186 -15.12 -23.34 1.49
CA ASP A 186 -15.15 -23.50 0.01
C ASP A 186 -13.87 -22.96 -0.70
N SER A 187 -12.73 -22.88 0.01
CA SER A 187 -11.49 -22.36 -0.57
C SER A 187 -10.88 -23.34 -1.58
N GLY A 188 -11.27 -24.62 -1.49
CA GLY A 188 -10.70 -25.73 -2.26
C GLY A 188 -9.30 -26.15 -1.80
N TRP A 189 -8.73 -25.52 -0.76
CA TRP A 189 -7.36 -25.78 -0.28
C TRP A 189 -7.35 -26.70 0.95
N ALA A 190 -6.88 -27.93 0.77
CA ALA A 190 -6.55 -28.88 1.83
C ALA A 190 -5.11 -28.68 2.31
N LEU A 191 -4.80 -29.01 3.56
CA LEU A 191 -3.39 -29.04 4.01
C LEU A 191 -2.72 -30.31 3.46
N SER A 192 -1.53 -30.18 2.86
CA SER A 192 -0.77 -31.30 2.30
C SER A 192 0.50 -31.64 3.09
N ARG A 193 1.19 -30.65 3.65
CA ARG A 193 2.42 -30.88 4.43
C ARG A 193 2.56 -29.83 5.52
N ILE A 194 2.98 -30.23 6.70
CA ILE A 194 3.35 -29.31 7.77
C ILE A 194 4.83 -28.98 7.63
N LEU A 195 5.19 -27.69 7.66
CA LEU A 195 6.59 -27.27 7.50
C LEU A 195 7.26 -27.11 8.87
N ASN A 196 6.68 -26.29 9.75
CA ASN A 196 7.19 -26.04 11.08
C ASN A 196 6.20 -25.23 11.93
N LEU A 197 6.47 -25.17 13.23
CA LEU A 197 5.88 -24.20 14.15
C LEU A 197 6.96 -23.19 14.57
N ILE A 198 6.79 -21.93 14.19
CA ILE A 198 7.64 -20.83 14.66
C ILE A 198 7.12 -20.35 16.01
N VAL A 199 8.02 -20.09 16.94
CA VAL A 199 7.76 -19.48 18.25
C VAL A 199 8.59 -18.21 18.36
N ASN A 200 7.93 -17.06 18.39
CA ASN A 200 8.58 -15.77 18.61
C ASN A 200 8.42 -15.39 20.07
N ALA A 201 9.52 -15.31 20.83
CA ALA A 201 9.54 -14.82 22.19
C ALA A 201 10.25 -13.47 22.24
N ASN A 202 9.60 -12.47 22.83
CA ASN A 202 10.17 -11.15 23.03
C ASN A 202 10.25 -10.90 24.54
N LYS A 203 11.41 -10.50 25.05
CA LYS A 203 11.55 -10.01 26.42
C LYS A 203 10.50 -8.94 26.63
N LEU A 204 9.65 -9.19 27.60
CA LEU A 204 8.67 -8.24 28.06
C LEU A 204 9.16 -7.81 29.42
N ASN A 205 9.36 -6.51 29.60
CA ASN A 205 9.28 -5.94 30.92
C ASN A 205 7.81 -5.60 31.12
N PRO A 206 7.03 -6.50 31.75
CA PRO A 206 5.61 -6.36 31.87
C PRO A 206 5.36 -5.13 32.69
N LEU A 207 4.32 -4.43 32.27
CA LEU A 207 3.72 -3.37 33.01
C LEU A 207 3.17 -4.03 34.29
N ARG A 208 3.95 -4.05 35.37
CA ARG A 208 3.57 -4.78 36.58
C ARG A 208 2.29 -4.16 37.10
N ALA A 209 1.17 -4.87 37.14
CA ALA A 209 0.01 -4.36 37.85
C ALA A 209 0.17 -4.63 39.34
N GLY A 210 0.96 -3.76 39.97
CA GLY A 210 1.12 -3.65 41.41
C GLY A 210 0.18 -2.60 42.00
N CYS A 211 0.03 -2.70 43.30
CA CYS A 211 -0.85 -1.90 44.16
C CYS A 211 -0.88 -0.39 43.88
N HIS A 212 -2.07 0.21 44.08
CA HIS A 212 -2.37 1.65 44.10
C HIS A 212 -1.43 2.59 43.32
N ILE A 213 -1.70 2.78 42.03
CA ILE A 213 -1.14 3.92 41.28
C ILE A 213 -1.95 5.18 41.59
N LYS A 214 -1.26 6.26 41.98
CA LYS A 214 -1.87 7.58 42.12
C LYS A 214 -2.18 8.11 40.71
N LEU A 215 -3.47 8.27 40.41
CA LEU A 215 -3.90 8.80 39.11
C LEU A 215 -3.26 10.19 38.88
N PRO A 216 -2.91 10.55 37.62
CA PRO A 216 -2.43 11.88 37.30
C PRO A 216 -3.39 12.96 37.81
N ARG A 217 -2.83 14.07 38.31
CA ARG A 217 -3.61 15.16 38.93
C ARG A 217 -4.74 15.64 38.02
N GLU A 218 -4.49 15.71 36.72
CA GLU A 218 -5.48 16.11 35.71
C GLU A 218 -6.69 15.18 35.64
N ILE A 219 -6.50 13.87 35.85
CA ILE A 219 -7.58 12.87 35.85
C ILE A 219 -8.33 12.90 37.18
N MET A 220 -7.61 13.03 38.30
CA MET A 220 -8.23 13.13 39.64
C MET A 220 -9.17 14.34 39.75
N LEU A 221 -8.74 15.50 39.26
CA LEU A 221 -9.53 16.74 39.29
C LEU A 221 -10.85 16.60 38.52
N LYS A 222 -10.92 15.74 37.50
CA LYS A 222 -12.14 15.50 36.73
C LYS A 222 -13.20 14.74 37.50
N ARG A 223 -12.88 14.05 38.60
CA ARG A 223 -13.84 13.20 39.36
C ARG A 223 -14.68 12.29 38.43
N ALA A 224 -14.04 11.72 37.42
CA ALA A 224 -14.65 10.89 36.38
C ALA A 224 -14.26 9.40 36.49
N VAL A 225 -13.20 9.13 37.25
CA VAL A 225 -12.59 7.82 37.44
C VAL A 225 -12.66 7.47 38.91
N ILE A 226 -13.09 6.25 39.22
CA ILE A 226 -13.07 5.67 40.56
C ILE A 226 -11.88 4.72 40.63
N ASN A 227 -10.92 5.05 41.49
CA ASN A 227 -9.77 4.21 41.78
C ASN A 227 -10.03 3.48 43.10
N VAL A 228 -10.46 2.21 43.03
CA VAL A 228 -10.66 1.38 44.22
C VAL A 228 -9.30 0.99 44.79
N GLN A 229 -9.02 1.43 46.00
CA GLN A 229 -7.70 1.27 46.63
C GLN A 229 -7.49 -0.17 47.06
N SER A 230 -6.51 -0.82 46.44
CA SER A 230 -6.18 -2.21 46.70
C SER A 230 -4.71 -2.48 46.91
N LYS A 231 -4.41 -3.38 47.87
CA LYS A 231 -3.10 -4.03 48.05
C LYS A 231 -2.99 -5.37 47.31
N ASP A 232 -4.07 -5.86 46.70
CA ASP A 232 -4.06 -7.05 45.85
C ASP A 232 -3.86 -6.67 44.37
N THR A 233 -3.55 -7.66 43.53
CA THR A 233 -3.34 -7.49 42.08
C THR A 233 -4.65 -7.54 41.27
N ALA A 234 -5.82 -7.49 41.92
CA ALA A 234 -7.14 -7.67 41.32
C ALA A 234 -7.84 -6.34 40.97
N CYS A 235 -7.08 -5.28 40.65
CA CYS A 235 -7.63 -3.94 40.37
C CYS A 235 -8.68 -3.93 39.25
N PHE A 236 -8.55 -4.80 38.25
CA PHE A 236 -9.56 -5.00 37.21
C PHE A 236 -10.89 -5.50 37.78
N ALA A 237 -10.86 -6.58 38.58
CA ALA A 237 -12.07 -7.19 39.12
C ALA A 237 -12.79 -6.22 40.08
N TRP A 238 -12.03 -5.54 40.93
CA TRP A 238 -12.57 -4.47 41.78
C TRP A 238 -13.19 -3.33 40.98
N SER A 239 -12.58 -2.92 39.87
CA SER A 239 -13.14 -1.89 38.99
C SER A 239 -14.44 -2.34 38.30
N VAL A 240 -14.53 -3.61 37.91
CA VAL A 240 -15.76 -4.19 37.33
C VAL A 240 -16.86 -4.32 38.38
N VAL A 241 -16.55 -4.80 39.59
CA VAL A 241 -17.53 -4.86 40.70
C VAL A 241 -18.03 -3.47 41.05
N ALA A 242 -17.14 -2.48 41.12
CA ALA A 242 -17.54 -1.10 41.38
C ALA A 242 -18.48 -0.52 40.31
N ALA A 243 -18.40 -1.03 39.07
CA ALA A 243 -19.29 -0.64 37.99
C ALA A 243 -20.67 -1.31 38.11
N LEU A 244 -20.71 -2.59 38.48
CA LEU A 244 -21.95 -3.37 38.63
C LEU A 244 -22.71 -3.03 39.92
N HIS A 245 -21.98 -2.73 41.00
CA HIS A 245 -22.51 -2.46 42.33
C HIS A 245 -21.95 -1.12 42.89
N PRO A 246 -22.39 0.03 42.35
CA PRO A 246 -21.82 1.33 42.71
C PRO A 246 -22.12 1.73 44.16
N ALA A 247 -21.08 2.07 44.93
CA ALA A 247 -21.20 2.54 46.31
C ALA A 247 -21.59 4.03 46.39
N LYS A 248 -22.34 4.42 47.43
CA LYS A 248 -22.81 5.81 47.62
C LYS A 248 -21.82 6.71 48.38
N LYS A 249 -20.97 6.15 49.26
CA LYS A 249 -19.97 6.85 50.07
C LYS A 249 -18.67 6.05 50.09
N ASN A 250 -17.53 6.73 50.23
CA ASN A 250 -16.19 6.13 50.27
C ASN A 250 -15.94 5.16 49.10
N VAL A 251 -16.19 5.63 47.87
CA VAL A 251 -16.16 4.83 46.64
C VAL A 251 -14.78 4.25 46.32
N GLU A 252 -13.74 4.82 46.93
CA GLU A 252 -12.35 4.40 46.85
C GLU A 252 -12.00 3.24 47.80
N ARG A 253 -12.84 2.93 48.81
CA ARG A 253 -12.56 1.87 49.79
C ARG A 253 -13.10 0.52 49.31
N LYS A 254 -12.30 -0.54 49.45
CA LYS A 254 -12.74 -1.92 49.13
C LYS A 254 -13.96 -2.36 49.94
N SER A 255 -14.01 -2.00 51.22
CA SER A 255 -15.09 -2.40 52.13
C SER A 255 -16.48 -1.89 51.71
N SER A 256 -16.52 -0.96 50.75
CA SER A 256 -17.76 -0.46 50.15
C SER A 256 -18.37 -1.42 49.11
N TYR A 257 -17.67 -2.50 48.73
CA TYR A 257 -18.09 -3.45 47.69
C TYR A 257 -18.02 -4.89 48.18
N SER A 258 -18.92 -5.74 47.68
CA SER A 258 -18.82 -7.19 47.88
C SER A 258 -17.54 -7.74 47.25
N HIS A 259 -16.98 -8.79 47.85
CA HIS A 259 -15.76 -9.40 47.34
C HIS A 259 -15.96 -9.90 45.91
N TYR A 260 -15.04 -9.61 44.99
CA TYR A 260 -15.23 -9.87 43.56
C TYR A 260 -15.47 -11.35 43.21
N LEU A 261 -14.91 -12.29 43.98
CA LEU A 261 -15.15 -13.73 43.82
C LEU A 261 -16.60 -14.15 44.08
N SER A 262 -17.37 -13.38 44.84
CA SER A 262 -18.79 -13.67 45.11
C SER A 262 -19.74 -13.19 44.00
N VAL A 263 -19.23 -12.35 43.09
CA VAL A 263 -20.05 -11.64 42.08
C VAL A 263 -19.66 -12.02 40.66
N LEU A 264 -18.37 -12.30 40.41
CA LEU A 264 -17.83 -12.54 39.08
C LEU A 264 -17.38 -14.01 38.93
N ASN A 265 -17.76 -14.62 37.81
CA ASN A 265 -17.19 -15.89 37.37
C ASN A 265 -15.80 -15.64 36.78
N LEU A 266 -14.77 -16.01 37.54
CA LEU A 266 -13.36 -15.84 37.16
C LEU A 266 -12.68 -17.17 36.82
N THR A 267 -13.47 -18.19 36.46
CA THR A 267 -12.95 -19.53 36.15
C THR A 267 -11.98 -19.48 34.96
N GLY A 268 -10.72 -19.86 35.20
CA GLY A 268 -9.64 -19.83 34.20
C GLY A 268 -9.19 -18.42 33.80
N ILE A 269 -9.30 -17.43 34.71
CA ILE A 269 -8.75 -16.08 34.54
C ILE A 269 -7.61 -15.87 35.53
N GLU A 270 -6.42 -15.55 35.02
CA GLU A 270 -5.23 -15.28 35.82
C GLU A 270 -5.11 -13.79 36.17
N PHE A 271 -4.70 -13.50 37.40
CA PHE A 271 -4.34 -12.15 37.85
C PHE A 271 -2.82 -12.00 37.92
N PRO A 272 -2.25 -10.84 37.49
CA PRO A 272 -2.94 -9.62 37.08
C PRO A 272 -3.62 -9.72 35.71
N MET A 273 -4.78 -9.07 35.57
CA MET A 273 -5.60 -9.14 34.36
C MET A 273 -4.88 -8.54 33.15
N THR A 274 -4.82 -9.28 32.04
CA THR A 274 -4.28 -8.78 30.76
C THR A 274 -5.40 -8.47 29.77
N LEU A 275 -5.15 -7.56 28.82
CA LEU A 275 -6.15 -7.17 27.81
C LEU A 275 -6.68 -8.35 27.00
N ASN A 276 -5.86 -9.38 26.79
CA ASN A 276 -6.24 -10.57 26.02
C ASN A 276 -7.26 -11.46 26.76
N GLN A 277 -7.20 -11.53 28.08
CA GLN A 277 -8.10 -12.35 28.89
C GLN A 277 -9.51 -11.75 29.00
N ILE A 278 -9.67 -10.45 28.71
CA ILE A 278 -10.95 -9.76 28.80
C ILE A 278 -12.02 -10.42 27.91
N LYS A 279 -11.68 -10.96 26.73
CA LYS A 279 -12.70 -11.62 25.88
C LYS A 279 -13.27 -12.87 26.55
N LYS A 280 -12.43 -13.64 27.23
CA LYS A 280 -12.84 -14.82 28.03
C LYS A 280 -13.71 -14.35 29.20
N PHE A 281 -13.31 -13.30 29.91
CA PHE A 281 -14.10 -12.68 30.96
C PHE A 281 -15.49 -12.24 30.49
N GLU A 282 -15.56 -11.54 29.35
CA GLU A 282 -16.79 -11.05 28.75
C GLU A 282 -17.76 -12.19 28.45
N ASN A 283 -17.25 -13.31 27.92
CA ASN A 283 -18.04 -14.52 27.65
C ASN A 283 -18.54 -15.20 28.92
N LEU A 284 -17.70 -15.32 29.97
CA LEU A 284 -18.06 -16.00 31.22
C LEU A 284 -19.11 -15.26 32.05
N ASN A 285 -19.13 -13.92 31.98
CA ASN A 285 -19.95 -13.08 32.86
C ASN A 285 -21.11 -12.38 32.14
N ASP A 286 -21.20 -12.52 30.82
CA ASP A 286 -22.11 -11.76 29.96
C ASP A 286 -22.00 -10.23 30.12
N ILE A 287 -20.76 -9.74 30.17
CA ILE A 287 -20.41 -8.32 30.31
C ILE A 287 -19.58 -7.91 29.10
N SER A 288 -19.71 -6.67 28.61
CA SER A 288 -18.77 -6.10 27.61
C SER A 288 -17.87 -5.04 28.25
N ILE A 289 -16.58 -5.00 27.88
CA ILE A 289 -15.58 -4.12 28.50
C ILE A 289 -14.78 -3.37 27.44
N ASN A 290 -14.76 -2.05 27.57
CA ASN A 290 -13.79 -1.20 26.86
C ASN A 290 -12.68 -0.77 27.82
N VAL A 291 -11.47 -0.64 27.29
CA VAL A 291 -10.30 -0.15 28.03
C VAL A 291 -9.67 1.01 27.29
N TYR A 292 -9.41 2.09 28.02
CA TYR A 292 -8.76 3.31 27.52
C TYR A 292 -7.42 3.53 28.21
N ALA A 293 -6.49 4.21 27.56
CA ALA A 293 -5.21 4.62 28.14
C ALA A 293 -4.98 6.12 28.02
N ILE A 294 -3.98 6.62 28.76
CA ILE A 294 -3.50 8.01 28.71
C ILE A 294 -2.22 8.03 27.86
N GLU A 295 -2.28 8.67 26.70
CA GLU A 295 -1.14 9.01 25.84
C GLU A 295 -1.05 10.56 25.77
N ASP A 296 -1.06 11.16 24.57
CA ASP A 296 -1.30 12.62 24.38
C ASP A 296 -2.77 13.02 24.62
N GLY A 297 -3.60 12.06 25.03
CA GLY A 297 -5.04 12.15 25.23
C GLY A 297 -5.60 10.82 25.77
N ILE A 298 -6.92 10.71 25.89
CA ILE A 298 -7.57 9.45 26.28
C ILE A 298 -7.85 8.71 24.97
N VAL A 299 -7.29 7.52 24.81
CA VAL A 299 -7.45 6.70 23.59
C VAL A 299 -7.92 5.29 23.94
N PRO A 300 -8.79 4.67 23.12
CA PRO A 300 -9.20 3.29 23.34
C PRO A 300 -8.05 2.36 22.97
N ILE A 301 -7.63 1.52 23.91
CA ILE A 301 -6.63 0.46 23.67
C ILE A 301 -7.28 -0.92 23.46
N ARG A 302 -8.53 -1.08 23.92
CA ARG A 302 -9.37 -2.24 23.64
C ARG A 302 -10.83 -1.82 23.58
N LEU A 303 -11.53 -2.24 22.54
CA LEU A 303 -12.98 -2.10 22.40
C LEU A 303 -13.63 -3.48 22.37
N ALA A 304 -14.82 -3.59 22.96
CA ALA A 304 -15.63 -4.80 22.89
C ALA A 304 -16.19 -5.00 21.47
N ASP A 305 -16.18 -6.24 20.95
CA ASP A 305 -16.70 -6.55 19.61
C ASP A 305 -18.18 -6.13 19.49
N ARG A 306 -18.99 -6.52 20.48
CA ARG A 306 -20.41 -6.14 20.59
C ARG A 306 -20.70 -5.67 22.02
N LYS A 307 -21.41 -4.54 22.11
CA LYS A 307 -21.87 -4.01 23.40
C LYS A 307 -23.00 -4.89 23.92
N ARG A 308 -22.84 -5.40 25.15
CA ARG A 308 -23.84 -6.22 25.88
C ARG A 308 -24.66 -5.34 26.82
N ASN A 309 -25.70 -5.92 27.42
CA ASN A 309 -26.58 -5.22 28.35
C ASN A 309 -25.81 -4.66 29.57
N LYS A 310 -24.85 -5.43 30.09
CA LYS A 310 -23.91 -4.99 31.12
C LYS A 310 -22.62 -4.53 30.44
N HIS A 311 -22.30 -3.24 30.51
CA HIS A 311 -21.12 -2.68 29.89
C HIS A 311 -20.28 -1.84 30.85
N VAL A 312 -18.96 -2.05 30.85
CA VAL A 312 -18.01 -1.36 31.74
C VAL A 312 -16.90 -0.70 30.94
N ASN A 313 -16.57 0.54 31.31
CA ASN A 313 -15.44 1.30 30.75
C ASN A 313 -14.33 1.39 31.80
N LEU A 314 -13.12 0.99 31.44
CA LEU A 314 -11.96 0.99 32.34
C LEU A 314 -10.86 1.91 31.81
N LEU A 315 -10.17 2.59 32.71
CA LEU A 315 -8.96 3.36 32.42
C LEU A 315 -7.75 2.54 32.86
N TYR A 316 -6.86 2.29 31.93
CA TYR A 316 -5.54 1.75 32.16
C TYR A 316 -4.57 2.92 32.32
N VAL A 317 -3.95 3.02 33.49
CA VAL A 317 -2.95 4.04 33.80
C VAL A 317 -1.61 3.37 34.01
N GLN A 318 -0.58 3.91 33.37
CA GLN A 318 0.77 3.38 33.45
C GLN A 318 1.68 4.43 34.12
N ASP A 319 2.49 3.97 35.07
CA ASP A 319 3.67 4.66 35.60
C ASP A 319 4.94 3.98 35.04
N ASP A 320 6.14 4.49 35.33
CA ASP A 320 7.41 4.02 34.73
C ASP A 320 7.67 2.50 34.90
N ILE A 321 6.98 1.83 35.83
CA ILE A 321 7.17 0.41 36.17
C ILE A 321 5.84 -0.37 36.25
N GLU A 322 4.69 0.28 36.52
CA GLU A 322 3.44 -0.39 36.89
C GLU A 322 2.20 0.06 36.10
N GLY A 323 1.23 -0.84 35.87
CA GLY A 323 -0.02 -0.59 35.16
C GLY A 323 -1.28 -0.88 36.00
N HIS A 324 -2.24 0.04 36.06
CA HIS A 324 -3.41 -0.06 36.95
C HIS A 324 -4.73 0.17 36.24
N PHE A 325 -5.72 -0.69 36.50
CA PHE A 325 -7.10 -0.50 36.03
C PHE A 325 -7.91 0.29 37.06
N ALA A 326 -8.57 1.34 36.58
CA ALA A 326 -9.53 2.11 37.34
C ALA A 326 -10.87 2.20 36.59
N LEU A 327 -11.97 2.28 37.31
CA LEU A 327 -13.30 2.39 36.73
C LEU A 327 -13.53 3.78 36.15
N ILE A 328 -13.89 3.88 34.86
CA ILE A 328 -14.44 5.10 34.28
C ILE A 328 -15.94 5.14 34.57
N ASN A 329 -16.30 5.79 35.67
CA ASN A 329 -17.70 5.96 36.05
C ASN A 329 -18.41 7.01 35.17
N ASN A 330 -17.66 7.94 34.58
CA ASN A 330 -18.24 8.94 33.67
C ASN A 330 -17.27 9.30 32.53
N LEU A 331 -17.38 8.57 31.42
CA LEU A 331 -16.53 8.77 30.23
C LEU A 331 -16.65 10.21 29.68
N SER A 332 -17.87 10.75 29.62
CA SER A 332 -18.10 12.11 29.13
C SER A 332 -17.36 13.16 29.96
N ARG A 333 -17.31 13.00 31.29
CA ARG A 333 -16.57 13.90 32.18
C ARG A 333 -15.05 13.74 32.03
N LEU A 334 -14.57 12.53 31.75
CA LEU A 334 -13.15 12.21 31.57
C LEU A 334 -12.57 12.86 30.30
N VAL A 335 -13.28 12.74 29.18
CA VAL A 335 -12.80 13.17 27.86
C VAL A 335 -13.13 14.64 27.56
N ARG A 336 -14.15 15.22 28.21
CA ARG A 336 -14.64 16.58 27.93
C ARG A 336 -13.57 17.69 27.92
N SER A 337 -12.58 17.63 28.82
CA SER A 337 -11.54 18.67 28.88
C SER A 337 -10.64 18.71 27.64
N GLN A 338 -10.58 17.63 26.87
CA GLN A 338 -9.80 17.54 25.63
C GLN A 338 -10.44 18.31 24.47
N ILE A 339 -11.70 18.72 24.62
CA ILE A 339 -12.51 19.23 23.51
C ILE A 339 -13.06 20.63 23.77
N SER A 340 -13.56 20.93 24.99
CA SER A 340 -14.21 22.23 25.23
C SER A 340 -14.25 22.66 26.69
N LYS A 341 -14.09 23.97 26.90
CA LYS A 341 -14.29 24.66 28.19
C LYS A 341 -15.78 24.94 28.51
N LYS A 342 -16.72 24.75 27.56
CA LYS A 342 -18.16 25.08 27.72
C LYS A 342 -18.89 24.10 28.66
N LYS A 343 -19.98 24.56 29.32
CA LYS A 343 -20.69 23.86 30.41
C LYS A 343 -21.79 22.85 30.00
N ASN A 344 -22.17 22.76 28.73
CA ASN A 344 -23.28 21.91 28.27
C ASN A 344 -22.97 20.41 28.37
N ARG A 345 -23.99 19.59 28.66
CA ARG A 345 -23.88 18.11 28.69
C ARG A 345 -23.62 17.61 27.27
N LYS A 346 -22.58 16.79 27.10
CA LYS A 346 -22.17 16.16 25.83
C LYS A 346 -22.24 14.64 25.99
N TYR A 347 -22.77 13.94 25.00
CA TYR A 347 -22.86 12.47 24.95
C TYR A 347 -21.70 11.94 24.13
N PHE A 348 -20.96 10.93 24.59
CA PHE A 348 -19.77 10.46 23.89
C PHE A 348 -19.96 9.04 23.38
N CYS A 349 -19.51 8.78 22.16
CA CYS A 349 -19.36 7.43 21.65
C CYS A 349 -18.17 6.77 22.35
N ASP A 350 -18.38 5.57 22.87
CA ASP A 350 -17.38 4.81 23.59
C ASP A 350 -16.32 4.19 22.64
N ARG A 351 -16.61 4.08 21.34
CA ARG A 351 -15.63 3.60 20.34
C ARG A 351 -14.75 4.71 19.77
N CYS A 352 -15.34 5.64 19.02
CA CYS A 352 -14.59 6.67 18.31
C CYS A 352 -14.24 7.88 19.19
N LEU A 353 -14.76 7.95 20.43
CA LEU A 353 -14.61 9.07 21.37
C LEU A 353 -15.15 10.43 20.86
N HIS A 354 -15.92 10.43 19.77
CA HIS A 354 -16.64 11.63 19.31
C HIS A 354 -17.83 11.96 20.21
N TYR A 355 -18.25 13.23 20.22
CA TYR A 355 -19.33 13.72 21.08
C TYR A 355 -20.54 14.22 20.29
N PHE A 356 -21.72 14.06 20.87
CA PHE A 356 -23.02 14.42 20.32
C PHE A 356 -23.79 15.31 21.30
N GLY A 357 -24.67 16.16 20.74
CA GLY A 357 -25.55 17.02 21.53
C GLY A 357 -26.70 16.30 22.22
N SER A 358 -27.07 15.09 21.76
CA SER A 358 -28.16 14.28 22.30
C SER A 358 -27.85 12.78 22.28
N SER A 359 -28.55 12.01 23.12
CA SER A 359 -28.47 10.53 23.14
C SER A 359 -28.93 9.91 21.83
N ALA A 360 -30.03 10.39 21.25
CA ALA A 360 -30.58 9.83 20.02
C ALA A 360 -29.59 9.90 18.83
N LYS A 361 -28.83 11.01 18.71
CA LYS A 361 -27.77 11.13 17.68
C LYS A 361 -26.64 10.13 17.91
N LEU A 362 -26.26 9.91 19.17
CA LEU A 362 -25.26 8.90 19.53
C LEU A 362 -25.74 7.48 19.19
N ASP A 363 -27.00 7.15 19.42
CA ASP A 363 -27.55 5.82 19.13
C ASP A 363 -27.55 5.52 17.61
N LEU A 364 -27.91 6.51 16.79
CA LEU A 364 -27.80 6.42 15.32
C LEU A 364 -26.35 6.23 14.86
N HIS A 365 -25.44 7.04 15.41
CA HIS A 365 -24.01 6.95 15.12
C HIS A 365 -23.42 5.57 15.49
N SER A 366 -23.84 5.01 16.63
CA SER A 366 -23.26 3.78 17.18
C SER A 366 -23.42 2.56 16.27
N VAL A 367 -24.49 2.51 15.47
CA VAL A 367 -24.75 1.43 14.49
C VAL A 367 -23.69 1.42 13.40
N ASP A 368 -23.42 2.58 12.80
CA ASP A 368 -22.46 2.69 11.71
C ASP A 368 -21.02 2.68 12.27
N CYS A 369 -20.79 3.27 13.47
CA CYS A 369 -19.48 3.34 14.11
C CYS A 369 -18.96 1.96 14.53
N GLY A 370 -19.83 1.06 14.98
CA GLY A 370 -19.46 -0.32 15.33
C GLY A 370 -19.01 -1.16 14.14
N LYS A 371 -19.30 -0.73 12.91
CA LYS A 371 -18.87 -1.40 11.67
C LYS A 371 -17.60 -0.80 11.07
N LEU A 372 -17.39 0.50 11.25
CA LEU A 372 -16.35 1.27 10.55
C LEU A 372 -15.15 1.67 11.43
N ASN A 373 -15.31 1.76 12.75
CA ASN A 373 -14.32 2.33 13.65
C ASN A 373 -13.87 1.35 14.74
N ASP A 374 -12.57 1.06 14.77
CA ASP A 374 -11.90 0.26 15.81
C ASP A 374 -10.95 1.08 16.69
N CYS A 375 -10.88 2.40 16.52
CA CYS A 375 -9.97 3.30 17.24
C CYS A 375 -10.59 4.70 17.43
N ALA A 376 -9.90 5.57 18.18
CA ALA A 376 -10.32 6.96 18.34
C ALA A 376 -10.28 7.71 17.00
N VAL A 377 -11.20 8.65 16.84
CA VAL A 377 -11.26 9.51 15.65
C VAL A 377 -11.00 10.95 16.03
N ARG A 378 -9.99 11.55 15.39
CA ARG A 378 -9.69 12.97 15.49
C ARG A 378 -10.14 13.70 14.24
N LEU A 379 -11.12 14.57 14.40
CA LEU A 379 -11.58 15.48 13.35
C LEU A 379 -10.89 16.85 13.48
N PRO A 380 -10.85 17.63 12.39
CA PRO A 380 -10.50 19.03 12.46
C PRO A 380 -11.46 19.79 13.40
N SER A 381 -10.92 20.77 14.10
CA SER A 381 -11.63 21.79 14.86
C SER A 381 -12.00 22.98 13.97
N GLU A 382 -12.82 23.90 14.50
CA GLU A 382 -13.17 25.14 13.78
C GLU A 382 -11.96 26.00 13.39
N ASP A 383 -10.86 25.91 14.15
CA ASP A 383 -9.64 26.68 13.90
C ASP A 383 -8.75 26.06 12.80
N ASP A 384 -8.83 24.75 12.58
CA ASP A 384 -8.00 24.00 11.61
C ASP A 384 -8.78 23.27 10.51
N LYS A 385 -10.10 23.50 10.39
CA LYS A 385 -10.93 22.92 9.32
C LYS A 385 -10.57 23.40 7.91
N TRP A 386 -9.92 24.55 7.78
CA TRP A 386 -9.61 25.14 6.46
C TRP A 386 -8.31 24.60 5.87
N LEU A 387 -8.43 23.79 4.83
CA LEU A 387 -7.31 23.31 4.02
C LEU A 387 -7.09 24.21 2.80
N SER A 388 -5.89 24.76 2.66
CA SER A 388 -5.47 25.62 1.55
C SER A 388 -3.98 25.44 1.28
N PHE A 389 -3.46 25.99 0.18
CA PHE A 389 -2.02 26.05 -0.04
C PHE A 389 -1.34 26.86 1.09
N ARG A 390 -0.28 26.28 1.69
CA ARG A 390 0.51 26.90 2.78
C ARG A 390 2.03 26.76 2.58
N ASN A 391 2.46 25.84 1.72
CA ASN A 391 3.88 25.43 1.60
C ASN A 391 4.66 26.35 0.64
N HIS A 392 4.68 27.65 0.92
CA HIS A 392 5.34 28.62 0.05
C HIS A 392 6.84 28.35 -0.12
N CYS A 393 7.53 27.83 0.89
CA CYS A 393 8.96 27.46 0.79
C CYS A 393 9.29 26.49 -0.35
N ARG A 394 8.32 25.70 -0.80
CA ARG A 394 8.50 24.76 -1.93
C ARG A 394 8.57 25.45 -3.30
N LYS A 395 8.41 26.78 -3.34
CA LYS A 395 8.69 27.61 -4.54
C LYS A 395 10.19 27.76 -4.78
N GLU A 396 11.02 27.68 -3.72
CA GLU A 396 12.48 27.70 -3.87
C GLU A 396 12.98 26.41 -4.50
N ARG A 397 14.17 26.45 -5.12
CA ARG A 397 14.86 25.25 -5.58
C ARG A 397 15.54 24.57 -4.39
N VAL A 398 15.39 23.25 -4.24
CA VAL A 398 16.19 22.49 -3.28
C VAL A 398 17.66 22.57 -3.71
N PRO A 399 18.58 23.03 -2.83
CA PRO A 399 19.95 23.33 -3.20
C PRO A 399 20.78 22.07 -3.51
N PHE A 400 20.68 21.04 -2.67
CA PHE A 400 21.44 19.80 -2.80
C PHE A 400 20.52 18.62 -3.07
N VAL A 401 20.79 17.85 -4.12
CA VAL A 401 20.10 16.60 -4.46
C VAL A 401 21.14 15.53 -4.81
N VAL A 402 20.94 14.31 -4.32
CA VAL A 402 21.79 13.15 -4.64
C VAL A 402 21.02 12.22 -5.55
N TYR A 403 21.65 11.78 -6.64
CA TYR A 403 21.14 10.74 -7.53
C TYR A 403 22.00 9.51 -7.38
N ALA A 404 21.42 8.33 -7.19
CA ALA A 404 22.20 7.12 -6.93
C ALA A 404 21.56 5.89 -7.56
N ASP A 405 22.41 4.89 -7.81
CA ASP A 405 22.03 3.57 -8.32
C ASP A 405 23.05 2.52 -7.86
N LEU A 406 22.68 1.24 -7.90
CA LEU A 406 23.53 0.12 -7.46
C LEU A 406 23.43 -1.07 -8.41
N GLU A 407 24.48 -1.90 -8.45
CA GLU A 407 24.48 -3.13 -9.25
C GLU A 407 24.71 -4.37 -8.40
N CYS A 408 24.02 -5.44 -8.79
CA CYS A 408 24.01 -6.71 -8.07
C CYS A 408 24.48 -7.88 -8.95
N SER A 409 25.20 -8.83 -8.35
CA SER A 409 25.40 -10.17 -8.90
C SER A 409 24.18 -11.03 -8.58
N LEU A 410 23.83 -11.93 -9.51
CA LEU A 410 22.66 -12.81 -9.41
C LEU A 410 23.09 -14.26 -9.12
N GLU A 411 23.45 -14.52 -7.87
CA GLU A 411 23.92 -15.83 -7.42
C GLU A 411 22.84 -16.90 -7.57
N LYS A 412 23.15 -17.95 -8.32
CA LYS A 412 22.21 -19.06 -8.55
C LYS A 412 22.00 -19.86 -7.26
N THR A 413 20.74 -20.11 -6.90
CA THR A 413 20.38 -20.96 -5.76
C THR A 413 19.96 -22.35 -6.21
N ASP A 414 20.15 -23.36 -5.35
CA ASP A 414 19.70 -24.72 -5.61
C ASP A 414 18.19 -24.78 -5.86
N LYS A 415 17.81 -25.35 -7.01
CA LYS A 415 16.41 -25.49 -7.42
C LYS A 415 15.79 -26.66 -6.63
N ASP A 416 14.67 -26.43 -5.96
CA ASP A 416 13.76 -27.51 -5.54
C ASP A 416 12.62 -27.62 -6.57
N PRO A 417 12.73 -28.51 -7.58
CA PRO A 417 11.77 -28.60 -8.68
C PRO A 417 10.38 -29.12 -8.25
N THR A 418 10.21 -29.55 -6.99
CA THR A 418 8.94 -30.13 -6.51
C THR A 418 7.91 -29.09 -6.07
N THR A 419 8.32 -27.82 -5.93
CA THR A 419 7.46 -26.76 -5.39
C THR A 419 6.88 -25.86 -6.51
N SER A 420 5.64 -25.43 -6.35
CA SER A 420 4.96 -24.50 -7.27
C SER A 420 5.60 -23.11 -7.33
N THR A 421 6.42 -22.78 -6.33
CA THR A 421 7.17 -21.53 -6.18
C THR A 421 8.54 -21.82 -5.60
N TYR A 422 9.61 -21.41 -6.30
CA TYR A 422 10.98 -21.55 -5.80
C TYR A 422 11.85 -20.33 -6.12
N THR A 423 12.84 -20.10 -5.27
CA THR A 423 13.93 -19.13 -5.47
C THR A 423 14.98 -19.75 -6.38
N TYR A 424 15.48 -18.99 -7.35
CA TYR A 424 16.58 -19.46 -8.22
C TYR A 424 17.75 -18.47 -8.33
N GLN A 425 17.58 -17.22 -7.91
CA GLN A 425 18.66 -16.23 -7.81
C GLN A 425 18.57 -15.45 -6.50
N HIS A 426 19.71 -15.20 -5.87
CA HIS A 426 19.92 -14.26 -4.76
C HIS A 426 20.74 -13.07 -5.25
N HIS A 427 20.34 -11.86 -4.88
CA HIS A 427 20.92 -10.63 -5.39
C HIS A 427 21.91 -10.07 -4.36
N ASN A 428 23.18 -9.91 -4.75
CA ASN A 428 24.23 -9.37 -3.88
C ASN A 428 24.86 -8.12 -4.51
N VAL A 429 24.88 -7.01 -3.76
CA VAL A 429 25.43 -5.75 -4.28
C VAL A 429 26.95 -5.84 -4.40
N PHE A 430 27.49 -5.45 -5.55
CA PHE A 430 28.94 -5.35 -5.77
C PHE A 430 29.41 -3.94 -6.10
N SER A 431 28.51 -3.03 -6.48
CA SER A 431 28.85 -1.63 -6.73
C SER A 431 27.71 -0.68 -6.43
N ILE A 432 28.06 0.54 -6.05
CA ILE A 432 27.12 1.66 -5.88
C ILE A 432 27.78 2.94 -6.38
N ALA A 433 26.98 3.80 -6.98
CA ALA A 433 27.42 5.10 -7.44
C ALA A 433 26.40 6.17 -7.11
N TYR A 434 26.89 7.40 -6.96
CA TYR A 434 26.03 8.55 -6.78
C TYR A 434 26.61 9.81 -7.42
N TYR A 435 25.73 10.74 -7.73
CA TYR A 435 26.03 12.06 -8.24
C TYR A 435 25.34 13.11 -7.36
N ILE A 436 26.11 14.01 -6.78
CA ILE A 436 25.58 15.18 -6.05
C ILE A 436 25.40 16.31 -7.06
N HIS A 437 24.20 16.90 -7.08
CA HIS A 437 23.91 18.13 -7.78
C HIS A 437 23.68 19.27 -6.78
N CYS A 438 24.42 20.36 -6.96
CA CYS A 438 24.23 21.62 -6.26
C CYS A 438 23.66 22.66 -7.23
N SER A 439 22.48 23.23 -6.93
CA SER A 439 21.76 24.09 -7.89
C SER A 439 22.25 25.54 -7.97
N TYR A 440 23.10 25.98 -7.04
CA TYR A 440 23.58 27.37 -6.98
C TYR A 440 25.10 27.50 -7.12
N ASP A 441 25.85 26.41 -6.96
CA ASP A 441 27.29 26.35 -7.13
C ASP A 441 27.68 24.99 -7.73
N ASP A 442 27.93 24.98 -9.03
CA ASP A 442 28.27 23.78 -9.78
C ASP A 442 29.59 23.14 -9.33
N SER A 443 30.51 23.88 -8.67
CA SER A 443 31.78 23.34 -8.18
C SER A 443 31.60 22.31 -7.05
N LEU A 444 30.44 22.34 -6.39
CA LEU A 444 30.04 21.39 -5.35
C LEU A 444 29.35 20.14 -5.92
N SER A 445 29.12 20.09 -7.25
CA SER A 445 28.56 18.91 -7.91
C SER A 445 29.66 17.91 -8.26
N GLY A 446 29.36 16.60 -8.18
CA GLY A 446 30.35 15.58 -8.55
C GLY A 446 29.84 14.16 -8.48
N TYR A 447 30.43 13.30 -9.31
CA TYR A 447 30.18 11.86 -9.36
C TYR A 447 31.18 11.09 -8.50
N ARG A 448 30.70 10.11 -7.73
CA ARG A 448 31.52 9.15 -6.98
C ARG A 448 30.95 7.75 -7.11
N PHE A 449 31.82 6.74 -7.07
CA PHE A 449 31.42 5.35 -7.12
C PHE A 449 32.39 4.47 -6.35
N ARG A 450 31.93 3.27 -5.98
CA ARG A 450 32.77 2.23 -5.38
C ARG A 450 32.28 0.85 -5.80
N ARG A 451 33.21 0.01 -6.27
CA ARG A 451 32.99 -1.39 -6.62
C ARG A 451 33.76 -2.30 -5.66
N ASP A 452 33.08 -2.76 -4.62
CA ASP A 452 33.53 -3.80 -3.71
C ASP A 452 32.38 -4.30 -2.81
N ASN A 453 32.66 -5.31 -1.99
CA ASN A 453 31.69 -5.89 -1.04
C ASN A 453 31.37 -4.97 0.16
N ASN A 454 31.98 -3.78 0.27
CA ASN A 454 31.76 -2.77 1.31
C ASN A 454 31.15 -1.48 0.75
N CYS A 455 30.67 -1.52 -0.49
CA CYS A 455 30.18 -0.35 -1.20
C CYS A 455 29.01 0.34 -0.49
N ILE A 456 28.11 -0.42 0.15
CA ILE A 456 26.97 0.12 0.91
C ILE A 456 27.42 0.87 2.17
N SER A 457 28.37 0.33 2.95
CA SER A 457 28.92 1.03 4.12
C SER A 457 29.65 2.31 3.71
N TRP A 458 30.44 2.26 2.64
CA TRP A 458 31.07 3.46 2.08
C TRP A 458 30.05 4.52 1.67
N PHE A 459 28.96 4.11 1.02
CA PHE A 459 27.89 5.04 0.63
C PHE A 459 27.23 5.69 1.86
N ALA A 460 27.01 4.93 2.93
CA ALA A 460 26.49 5.47 4.19
C ALA A 460 27.44 6.52 4.80
N ASP A 461 28.75 6.26 4.82
CA ASP A 461 29.76 7.20 5.30
C ASP A 461 29.84 8.47 4.43
N GLU A 462 29.78 8.33 3.11
CA GLU A 462 29.77 9.47 2.18
C GLU A 462 28.54 10.36 2.39
N LEU A 463 27.36 9.77 2.60
CA LEU A 463 26.15 10.54 2.92
C LEU A 463 26.26 11.24 4.27
N LYS A 464 26.92 10.63 5.27
CA LYS A 464 27.20 11.28 6.55
C LYS A 464 28.12 12.49 6.36
N ASN A 465 29.21 12.33 5.61
CA ASN A 465 30.15 13.41 5.30
C ASN A 465 29.50 14.55 4.52
N LEU A 466 28.63 14.22 3.58
CA LEU A 466 27.81 15.19 2.85
C LEU A 466 26.91 15.98 3.80
N ALA A 467 26.24 15.31 4.74
CA ALA A 467 25.39 15.98 5.72
C ALA A 467 26.17 16.98 6.58
N HIS A 468 27.37 16.63 7.06
CA HIS A 468 28.24 17.57 7.77
C HIS A 468 28.69 18.75 6.90
N SER A 469 29.07 18.49 5.65
CA SER A 469 29.50 19.53 4.71
C SER A 469 28.36 20.54 4.45
N VAL A 470 27.15 20.03 4.20
CA VAL A 470 25.96 20.86 3.99
C VAL A 470 25.56 21.62 5.25
N GLN A 471 25.69 21.02 6.44
CA GLN A 471 25.44 21.72 7.70
C GLN A 471 26.37 22.93 7.88
N SER A 472 27.66 22.78 7.55
CA SER A 472 28.64 23.88 7.58
C SER A 472 28.25 25.02 6.64
N ILE A 473 27.85 24.68 5.40
CA ILE A 473 27.39 25.62 4.39
C ILE A 473 26.13 26.37 4.87
N ILE A 474 25.10 25.64 5.33
CA ILE A 474 23.82 26.24 5.78
C ILE A 474 24.00 27.10 7.03
N SER A 475 24.99 26.80 7.87
CA SER A 475 25.29 27.59 9.07
C SER A 475 26.00 28.90 8.75
N THR A 476 26.60 29.01 7.57
CA THR A 476 27.30 30.22 7.10
C THR A 476 26.31 31.16 6.42
N ASN A 477 25.79 32.15 7.14
CA ASN A 477 24.87 33.14 6.56
C ASN A 477 25.65 34.15 5.69
N VAL A 478 25.50 34.07 4.37
CA VAL A 478 26.05 35.06 3.44
C VAL A 478 25.28 36.38 3.61
N PRO A 479 25.96 37.52 3.84
CA PRO A 479 25.30 38.82 3.98
C PRO A 479 24.44 39.16 2.75
N MET A 480 23.30 39.82 3.00
CA MET A 480 22.39 40.24 1.94
C MET A 480 23.05 41.26 1.00
N ASP A 481 23.04 40.96 -0.29
CA ASP A 481 23.35 41.91 -1.35
C ASP A 481 22.10 42.75 -1.64
N PHE A 482 22.13 44.04 -1.27
CA PHE A 482 20.97 44.93 -1.30
C PHE A 482 21.33 46.28 -1.91
N THR A 483 20.87 46.49 -3.14
CA THR A 483 21.19 47.69 -3.93
C THR A 483 20.24 48.86 -3.63
N ARG A 484 20.55 50.07 -4.15
CA ARG A 484 19.64 51.23 -4.02
C ARG A 484 18.31 50.99 -4.74
N ASP A 485 18.34 50.39 -5.93
CA ASP A 485 17.14 50.03 -6.69
C ASP A 485 16.25 49.05 -5.92
N ASP A 486 16.85 48.09 -5.21
CA ASP A 486 16.10 47.15 -4.36
C ASP A 486 15.43 47.86 -3.18
N CYS A 487 16.05 48.90 -2.63
CA CYS A 487 15.46 49.74 -1.60
C CYS A 487 14.21 50.47 -2.10
N GLU A 488 14.26 51.04 -3.32
CA GLU A 488 13.09 51.69 -3.93
C GLU A 488 11.96 50.71 -4.22
N LYS A 489 12.29 49.54 -4.77
CA LYS A 489 11.31 48.45 -5.00
C LYS A 489 10.69 47.96 -3.69
N PHE A 490 11.49 47.79 -2.64
CA PHE A 490 11.02 47.37 -1.32
C PHE A 490 10.07 48.40 -0.71
N ASN A 491 10.41 49.69 -0.78
CA ASN A 491 9.63 50.77 -0.18
C ASN A 491 8.30 51.02 -0.93
N SER A 492 8.29 50.87 -2.25
CA SER A 492 7.10 51.03 -3.10
C SER A 492 6.23 49.76 -3.21
N ALA A 493 6.71 48.61 -2.75
CA ALA A 493 5.99 47.35 -2.88
C ALA A 493 4.66 47.33 -2.14
N THR A 494 3.61 46.99 -2.88
CA THR A 494 2.24 46.84 -2.39
C THR A 494 1.87 45.40 -2.03
N HIS A 495 2.63 44.42 -2.53
CA HIS A 495 2.35 42.98 -2.35
C HIS A 495 3.58 42.22 -1.86
N CYS A 496 3.34 41.17 -1.08
CA CYS A 496 4.36 40.23 -0.63
C CYS A 496 4.76 39.28 -1.77
N HIS A 497 6.06 39.15 -2.09
CA HIS A 497 6.50 38.27 -3.19
C HIS A 497 6.34 36.76 -2.90
N VAL A 498 6.27 36.36 -1.62
CA VAL A 498 6.14 34.95 -1.20
C VAL A 498 4.71 34.43 -1.39
N CYS A 499 3.74 35.16 -0.81
CA CYS A 499 2.34 34.77 -0.77
C CYS A 499 1.45 35.54 -1.74
N GLU A 500 2.00 36.54 -2.43
CA GLU A 500 1.35 37.35 -3.47
C GLU A 500 0.14 38.17 -2.97
N LYS A 501 -0.04 38.27 -1.65
CA LYS A 501 -1.09 39.07 -1.01
C LYS A 501 -0.64 40.52 -0.77
N PRO A 502 -1.58 41.49 -0.78
CA PRO A 502 -1.28 42.88 -0.47
C PRO A 502 -0.82 43.03 0.99
N PHE A 503 0.07 43.99 1.24
CA PHE A 503 0.43 44.41 2.59
C PHE A 503 -0.68 45.28 3.19
N ALA A 504 -1.14 44.95 4.40
CA ALA A 504 -1.99 45.82 5.20
C ALA A 504 -1.19 47.02 5.75
N LYS A 505 -1.89 48.09 6.17
CA LYS A 505 -1.24 49.31 6.71
C LYS A 505 -0.32 49.04 7.90
N ASP A 506 -0.62 48.01 8.70
CA ASP A 506 0.14 47.66 9.90
C ASP A 506 1.13 46.50 9.69
N ASP A 507 1.27 45.99 8.46
CA ASP A 507 2.18 44.87 8.18
C ASP A 507 3.64 45.30 8.21
N LYS A 508 4.45 44.59 9.00
CA LYS A 508 5.92 44.71 8.96
C LYS A 508 6.47 43.99 7.75
N ARG A 509 6.95 44.76 6.77
CA ARG A 509 7.69 44.28 5.59
C ARG A 509 9.09 43.80 5.99
N ALA A 510 9.39 42.55 5.65
CA ALA A 510 10.70 41.92 5.82
C ALA A 510 11.46 41.88 4.48
N ARG A 511 12.78 42.04 4.55
CA ARG A 511 13.69 41.93 3.39
C ARG A 511 14.15 40.48 3.27
N ASP A 512 13.43 39.72 2.45
CA ASP A 512 13.75 38.32 2.22
C ASP A 512 14.96 38.20 1.28
N HIS A 513 15.88 37.31 1.61
CA HIS A 513 17.07 37.04 0.81
C HIS A 513 17.49 35.57 0.97
N CYS A 514 18.25 35.08 0.00
CA CYS A 514 18.86 33.76 0.06
C CYS A 514 20.07 33.77 1.00
N HIS A 515 20.10 32.92 2.02
CA HIS A 515 21.22 32.87 2.96
C HIS A 515 22.46 32.18 2.39
N LEU A 516 22.30 31.41 1.30
CA LEU A 516 23.39 30.71 0.61
C LEU A 516 24.13 31.61 -0.40
N THR A 517 23.42 32.57 -1.02
CA THR A 517 24.00 33.43 -2.08
C THR A 517 24.00 34.92 -1.73
N GLY A 518 23.35 35.33 -0.65
CA GLY A 518 23.13 36.74 -0.29
C GLY A 518 22.08 37.46 -1.15
N ARG A 519 21.60 36.84 -2.23
CA ARG A 519 20.70 37.49 -3.20
C ARG A 519 19.37 37.93 -2.56
N TYR A 520 19.05 39.22 -2.67
CA TYR A 520 17.73 39.75 -2.32
C TYR A 520 16.63 39.13 -3.21
N ARG A 521 15.59 38.58 -2.57
CA ARG A 521 14.45 37.91 -3.24
C ARG A 521 13.24 38.84 -3.36
N GLY A 522 12.96 39.63 -2.32
CA GLY A 522 11.88 40.61 -2.37
C GLY A 522 11.27 40.97 -1.01
N PRO A 523 10.26 41.86 -1.01
CA PRO A 523 9.51 42.24 0.18
C PRO A 523 8.58 41.09 0.60
N ALA A 524 8.61 40.70 1.87
CA ALA A 524 7.77 39.64 2.42
C ALA A 524 7.02 40.07 3.67
N HIS A 525 5.87 39.44 3.96
CA HIS A 525 5.32 39.50 5.32
C HIS A 525 6.31 38.83 6.28
N SER A 526 6.41 39.34 7.50
CA SER A 526 7.30 38.76 8.53
C SER A 526 7.08 37.25 8.71
N ASN A 527 5.81 36.80 8.76
CA ASN A 527 5.48 35.37 8.85
C ASN A 527 5.84 34.58 7.57
N CYS A 528 5.66 35.19 6.39
CA CYS A 528 6.06 34.56 5.14
C CYS A 528 7.57 34.35 5.08
N ASN A 529 8.35 35.36 5.44
CA ASN A 529 9.82 35.29 5.51
C ASN A 529 10.29 34.22 6.50
N LEU A 530 9.61 34.05 7.65
CA LEU A 530 9.98 33.00 8.62
C LEU A 530 9.70 31.58 8.10
N ASN A 531 8.72 31.43 7.23
CA ASN A 531 8.36 30.18 6.58
C ASN A 531 9.18 29.90 5.31
N TYR A 532 9.69 30.94 4.65
CA TYR A 532 10.41 30.86 3.37
C TYR A 532 11.92 30.68 3.59
N LYS A 533 12.31 29.51 4.10
CA LYS A 533 13.70 29.19 4.43
C LYS A 533 14.24 28.06 3.57
N ASP A 534 15.56 28.05 3.39
CA ASP A 534 16.27 27.00 2.67
C ASP A 534 16.11 25.65 3.39
N SER A 535 15.97 24.59 2.60
CA SER A 535 15.74 23.23 3.09
C SER A 535 17.00 22.67 3.75
N ARG A 536 16.85 22.09 4.95
CA ARG A 536 17.85 21.22 5.59
C ARG A 536 17.72 19.74 5.20
N CYS A 537 16.76 19.45 4.32
CA CYS A 537 16.52 18.12 3.80
C CYS A 537 17.22 17.97 2.45
N ILE A 538 18.08 16.97 2.34
CA ILE A 538 18.77 16.55 1.12
C ILE A 538 18.01 15.33 0.57
N PRO A 539 17.36 15.44 -0.60
CA PRO A 539 16.74 14.31 -1.28
C PRO A 539 17.80 13.40 -1.88
N VAL A 540 17.68 12.10 -1.63
CA VAL A 540 18.49 11.03 -2.24
C VAL A 540 17.57 10.22 -3.16
N VAL A 541 17.81 10.29 -4.46
CA VAL A 541 16.93 9.82 -5.51
C VAL A 541 17.47 8.52 -6.10
N PHE A 542 16.67 7.46 -6.02
CA PHE A 542 16.88 6.21 -6.75
C PHE A 542 15.69 5.97 -7.69
N HIS A 543 15.90 5.26 -8.79
CA HIS A 543 14.82 4.87 -9.70
C HIS A 543 14.27 3.49 -9.33
N ASN A 544 13.04 3.44 -8.79
CA ASN A 544 12.42 2.24 -8.20
C ASN A 544 12.98 1.82 -6.82
N LEU A 545 13.39 2.81 -6.01
CA LEU A 545 13.83 2.67 -4.62
C LEU A 545 12.94 1.70 -3.81
N THR A 546 11.62 1.94 -3.84
CA THR A 546 10.65 1.21 -3.01
C THR A 546 10.61 -0.28 -3.35
N GLY A 547 10.89 -0.61 -4.61
CA GLY A 547 10.74 -1.96 -5.15
C GLY A 547 12.02 -2.79 -5.07
N TYR A 548 13.19 -2.15 -4.96
CA TYR A 548 14.49 -2.81 -5.09
C TYR A 548 15.55 -2.22 -4.15
N ASP A 549 16.09 -1.04 -4.44
CA ASP A 549 17.31 -0.51 -3.81
C ASP A 549 17.21 -0.31 -2.30
N ALA A 550 16.03 0.09 -1.81
CA ALA A 550 15.78 0.28 -0.38
C ALA A 550 16.08 -0.99 0.44
N HIS A 551 15.95 -2.17 -0.17
CA HIS A 551 16.22 -3.43 0.52
C HIS A 551 17.71 -3.62 0.85
N PHE A 552 18.61 -3.08 0.03
CA PHE A 552 20.04 -3.21 0.27
C PHE A 552 20.60 -2.15 1.21
N ILE A 553 20.09 -0.91 1.13
CA ILE A 553 20.70 0.23 1.84
C ILE A 553 20.13 0.48 3.24
N ILE A 554 18.87 0.12 3.50
CA ILE A 554 18.19 0.58 4.71
C ILE A 554 18.81 0.02 6.00
N LYS A 555 19.32 -1.22 5.96
CA LYS A 555 19.97 -1.85 7.12
C LYS A 555 21.17 -1.00 7.55
N GLU A 556 22.04 -0.67 6.60
CA GLU A 556 23.26 0.10 6.85
C GLU A 556 22.96 1.55 7.22
N ILE A 557 22.10 2.24 6.46
CA ILE A 557 21.76 3.66 6.72
C ILE A 557 21.09 3.83 8.09
N ALA A 558 20.28 2.86 8.54
CA ALA A 558 19.67 2.92 9.86
C ALA A 558 20.72 2.86 10.98
N THR A 559 21.80 2.07 10.81
CA THR A 559 22.77 1.76 11.86
C THR A 559 24.10 2.51 11.77
N ALA A 560 24.49 3.05 10.62
CA ALA A 560 25.81 3.62 10.37
C ALA A 560 26.15 4.85 11.22
N TYR A 561 25.13 5.64 11.60
CA TYR A 561 25.30 6.84 12.43
C TYR A 561 24.07 7.11 13.30
N GLU A 562 24.24 7.90 14.36
CA GLU A 562 23.16 8.24 15.28
C GLU A 562 22.07 9.08 14.61
N GLY A 563 20.82 8.81 15.00
CA GLY A 563 19.64 9.47 14.47
C GLY A 563 18.49 8.51 14.17
N HIS A 564 17.28 9.00 14.41
CA HIS A 564 16.07 8.23 14.14
C HIS A 564 15.75 8.17 12.63
N VAL A 565 14.98 7.15 12.25
CA VAL A 565 14.50 6.97 10.87
C VAL A 565 12.99 7.15 10.85
N ASP A 566 12.54 8.18 10.15
CA ASP A 566 11.12 8.36 9.84
C ASP A 566 10.73 7.50 8.63
N LEU A 567 9.61 6.78 8.75
CA LEU A 567 9.11 5.91 7.70
C LEU A 567 7.76 6.37 7.15
N LEU A 568 7.57 6.19 5.84
CA LEU A 568 6.27 6.15 5.19
C LEU A 568 5.97 4.70 4.74
N PRO A 569 5.56 3.81 5.65
CA PRO A 569 5.47 2.38 5.37
C PRO A 569 4.24 2.00 4.54
N ILE A 570 4.43 1.03 3.64
CA ILE A 570 3.36 0.26 2.98
C ILE A 570 3.20 -1.07 3.71
N THR A 571 4.33 -1.72 4.02
CA THR A 571 4.41 -2.93 4.85
C THR A 571 5.58 -2.79 5.82
N LYS A 572 5.85 -3.82 6.63
CA LYS A 572 7.04 -3.87 7.49
C LYS A 572 8.38 -3.80 6.74
N GLU A 573 8.42 -4.05 5.43
CA GLU A 573 9.66 -4.09 4.63
C GLU A 573 9.64 -3.17 3.41
N LYS A 574 8.46 -2.72 2.97
CA LYS A 574 8.31 -1.81 1.83
C LYS A 574 7.91 -0.43 2.31
N TYR A 575 8.72 0.56 1.99
CA TYR A 575 8.52 1.95 2.39
C TYR A 575 8.42 2.83 1.15
N THR A 576 7.42 3.71 1.10
CA THR A 576 7.30 4.71 0.03
C THR A 576 8.49 5.67 0.05
N SER A 577 8.98 5.97 1.25
CA SER A 577 10.18 6.76 1.52
C SER A 577 10.59 6.52 2.97
N PHE A 578 11.86 6.73 3.26
CA PHE A 578 12.37 6.85 4.61
C PHE A 578 13.29 8.07 4.71
N THR A 579 13.32 8.70 5.88
CA THR A 579 14.16 9.87 6.15
C THR A 579 15.04 9.57 7.35
N LYS A 580 16.36 9.66 7.15
CA LYS A 580 17.34 9.52 8.22
C LYS A 580 17.71 10.92 8.72
N HIS A 581 17.54 11.13 10.02
CA HIS A 581 18.05 12.33 10.70
C HIS A 581 19.50 12.08 11.10
N VAL A 582 20.36 13.08 10.94
CA VAL A 582 21.79 12.98 11.30
C VAL A 582 22.01 13.76 12.59
N ASP A 583 21.85 13.10 13.74
CA ASP A 583 21.83 13.79 15.05
C ASP A 583 23.15 14.51 15.36
N ASP A 584 24.28 14.04 14.82
CA ASP A 584 25.60 14.70 14.93
C ASP A 584 25.64 16.09 14.25
N THR A 585 24.61 16.48 13.49
CA THR A 585 24.49 17.81 12.81
C THR A 585 23.49 18.75 13.50
N ILE A 586 23.01 18.41 14.70
CA ILE A 586 22.05 19.22 15.43
C ILE A 586 22.65 20.61 15.73
N ASP A 587 21.91 21.66 15.38
CA ASP A 587 22.23 23.04 15.73
C ASP A 587 21.63 23.51 17.07
N ASP A 588 21.94 24.75 17.46
CA ASP A 588 21.41 25.40 18.69
C ASP A 588 19.88 25.42 18.77
N LYS A 589 19.19 25.30 17.64
CA LYS A 589 17.72 25.28 17.53
C LYS A 589 17.15 23.87 17.47
N LYS A 590 17.97 22.85 17.77
CA LYS A 590 17.63 21.41 17.74
C LYS A 590 17.23 20.89 16.36
N ASN A 591 17.71 21.52 15.28
CA ASN A 591 17.48 21.04 13.91
C ASN A 591 18.74 20.36 13.38
N CYS A 592 18.59 19.17 12.80
CA CYS A 592 19.65 18.46 12.08
C CYS A 592 19.39 18.40 10.57
N ILE A 593 20.42 18.00 9.82
CA ILE A 593 20.28 17.63 8.42
C ILE A 593 19.50 16.34 8.29
N GLN A 594 18.62 16.30 7.29
CA GLN A 594 17.77 15.16 6.97
C GLN A 594 18.13 14.59 5.60
N LEU A 595 18.41 13.29 5.55
CA LEU A 595 18.62 12.55 4.31
C LEU A 595 17.32 11.84 3.95
N ARG A 596 16.62 12.32 2.93
CA ARG A 596 15.32 11.79 2.52
C ARG A 596 15.45 10.97 1.25
N PHE A 597 15.22 9.67 1.37
CA PHE A 597 15.30 8.76 0.24
C PHE A 597 13.97 8.78 -0.53
N ILE A 598 14.00 9.19 -1.80
CA ILE A 598 12.83 9.30 -2.66
C ILE A 598 12.96 8.42 -3.91
N ASP A 599 11.81 7.95 -4.37
CA ASP A 599 11.70 7.04 -5.50
C ASP A 599 11.27 7.81 -6.75
N SER A 600 12.18 8.02 -7.72
CA SER A 600 11.84 8.76 -8.94
C SER A 600 10.76 8.07 -9.77
N TYR A 601 10.60 6.75 -9.66
CA TYR A 601 9.53 6.01 -10.36
C TYR A 601 8.14 6.38 -9.84
N ARG A 602 8.02 6.85 -8.59
CA ARG A 602 6.78 7.40 -8.02
C ARG A 602 6.44 8.79 -8.54
N PHE A 603 7.39 9.43 -9.24
CA PHE A 603 7.15 10.65 -9.99
C PHE A 603 6.93 10.36 -11.47
N LEU A 604 7.79 9.51 -12.03
CA LEU A 604 7.89 9.20 -13.45
C LEU A 604 7.78 7.68 -13.64
N ALA A 605 6.55 7.18 -13.76
CA ALA A 605 6.24 5.74 -13.79
C ALA A 605 6.57 5.08 -15.14
N SER A 606 7.83 5.12 -15.56
CA SER A 606 8.37 4.54 -16.79
C SER A 606 9.82 4.09 -16.54
N SER A 607 10.37 3.18 -17.36
CA SER A 607 11.78 2.80 -17.26
C SER A 607 12.70 3.98 -17.57
N LEU A 608 13.86 4.01 -16.92
CA LEU A 608 14.89 5.03 -17.15
C LEU A 608 15.29 5.13 -18.63
N ASP A 609 15.46 4.01 -19.32
CA ASP A 609 15.77 3.98 -20.76
C ASP A 609 14.75 4.76 -21.59
N LYS A 610 13.45 4.50 -21.34
CA LYS A 610 12.37 5.21 -22.02
C LYS A 610 12.36 6.70 -21.65
N LEU A 611 12.64 7.04 -20.39
CA LEU A 611 12.71 8.45 -19.94
C LEU A 611 13.88 9.20 -20.59
N ALA A 612 15.06 8.58 -20.65
CA ALA A 612 16.24 9.14 -21.29
C ALA A 612 16.02 9.33 -22.81
N SER A 613 15.32 8.40 -23.47
CA SER A 613 14.99 8.49 -24.90
C SER A 613 14.14 9.72 -25.27
N PHE A 614 13.45 10.32 -24.29
CA PHE A 614 12.63 11.51 -24.51
C PHE A 614 13.41 12.82 -24.39
N LEU A 615 14.64 12.78 -23.87
CA LEU A 615 15.48 13.96 -23.73
C LEU A 615 16.26 14.22 -25.01
N ASN A 616 16.23 15.48 -25.45
CA ASN A 616 17.14 15.93 -26.50
C ASN A 616 18.57 16.03 -25.94
N LYS A 617 19.57 15.95 -26.82
CA LYS A 617 20.99 15.97 -26.42
C LYS A 617 21.41 17.25 -25.68
N ASP A 618 20.78 18.39 -25.96
CA ASP A 618 21.01 19.67 -25.25
C ASP A 618 20.54 19.64 -23.78
N LYS A 619 19.68 18.68 -23.43
CA LYS A 619 19.15 18.48 -22.08
C LYS A 619 19.98 17.53 -21.22
N LEU A 620 20.95 16.83 -21.81
CA LEU A 620 21.87 15.91 -21.12
C LEU A 620 23.08 16.66 -20.55
N ARG A 621 22.80 17.66 -19.70
CA ARG A 621 23.81 18.62 -19.21
C ARG A 621 24.79 17.98 -18.24
N VAL A 622 24.27 17.19 -17.29
CA VAL A 622 25.05 16.49 -16.29
C VAL A 622 25.92 15.45 -16.97
N LEU A 623 25.34 14.62 -17.84
CA LEU A 623 26.08 13.62 -18.61
C LEU A 623 27.17 14.26 -19.47
N ARG A 624 26.87 15.32 -20.21
CA ARG A 624 27.85 16.01 -21.08
C ARG A 624 29.02 16.59 -20.30
N ARG A 625 28.78 17.08 -19.09
CA ARG A 625 29.83 17.68 -18.24
C ARG A 625 30.80 16.63 -17.72
N GLU A 626 30.28 15.55 -17.15
CA GLU A 626 31.10 14.45 -16.60
C GLU A 626 31.86 13.67 -17.68
N PHE A 627 31.42 13.78 -18.94
CA PHE A 627 32.07 13.22 -20.13
C PHE A 627 32.58 14.29 -21.11
N SER A 628 32.92 15.47 -20.60
CA SER A 628 33.37 16.61 -21.42
C SER A 628 34.64 16.35 -22.25
N HIS A 629 35.45 15.37 -21.84
CA HIS A 629 36.66 14.92 -22.53
C HIS A 629 36.39 14.00 -23.74
N LEU A 630 35.16 13.48 -23.90
CA LEU A 630 34.83 12.56 -25.00
C LEU A 630 34.55 13.31 -26.31
N SER A 631 34.88 12.68 -27.44
CA SER A 631 34.42 13.12 -28.76
C SER A 631 32.89 13.01 -28.86
N GLU A 632 32.29 13.74 -29.80
CA GLU A 632 30.83 13.72 -29.98
C GLU A 632 30.31 12.32 -30.38
N GLU A 633 31.06 11.57 -31.20
CA GLU A 633 30.72 10.19 -31.55
C GLU A 633 30.67 9.29 -30.31
N ASN A 634 31.70 9.34 -29.45
CA ASN A 634 31.77 8.51 -28.26
C ASN A 634 30.72 8.93 -27.23
N PHE A 635 30.50 10.24 -27.06
CA PHE A 635 29.44 10.75 -26.19
C PHE A 635 28.06 10.23 -26.61
N ASN A 636 27.76 10.21 -27.92
CA ASN A 636 26.48 9.74 -28.43
C ASN A 636 26.18 8.28 -28.04
N LEU A 637 27.20 7.44 -27.84
CA LEU A 637 27.02 6.07 -27.35
C LEU A 637 26.48 6.01 -25.92
N LEU A 638 26.72 7.02 -25.09
CA LEU A 638 26.31 7.07 -23.68
C LEU A 638 24.99 7.82 -23.45
N THR A 639 24.34 8.30 -24.52
CA THR A 639 23.08 9.08 -24.42
C THR A 639 21.83 8.23 -24.19
N ARG A 640 21.98 6.90 -24.14
CA ARG A 640 20.92 5.93 -23.85
C ARG A 640 21.39 4.98 -22.75
N LYS A 641 20.43 4.28 -22.12
CA LYS A 641 20.76 3.25 -21.15
C LYS A 641 21.58 2.14 -21.83
N GLY A 642 22.64 1.70 -21.15
CA GLY A 642 23.52 0.64 -21.64
C GLY A 642 22.84 -0.73 -21.67
N VAL A 643 23.56 -1.75 -22.13
CA VAL A 643 23.09 -3.14 -22.20
C VAL A 643 23.95 -3.99 -21.29
N PHE A 644 23.37 -4.67 -20.30
CA PHE A 644 24.15 -5.40 -19.29
C PHE A 644 23.68 -6.85 -19.12
N PRO A 645 24.59 -7.84 -19.04
CA PRO A 645 24.22 -9.25 -18.96
C PRO A 645 23.97 -9.69 -17.50
N TYR A 646 22.86 -9.23 -16.89
CA TYR A 646 22.57 -9.43 -15.46
C TYR A 646 22.62 -10.89 -14.99
N GLU A 647 21.99 -11.83 -15.72
CA GLU A 647 21.98 -13.25 -15.32
C GLU A 647 23.30 -13.98 -15.56
N TYR A 648 24.17 -13.41 -16.41
CA TYR A 648 25.51 -13.92 -16.61
C TYR A 648 26.40 -13.61 -15.41
N ILE A 649 26.26 -12.42 -14.80
CA ILE A 649 27.02 -11.99 -13.62
C ILE A 649 26.43 -12.65 -12.36
N ASP A 650 26.70 -13.95 -12.18
CA ASP A 650 26.26 -14.73 -11.02
C ASP A 650 27.30 -14.81 -9.90
N CYS A 651 28.51 -14.27 -10.09
CA CYS A 651 29.53 -14.13 -9.04
C CYS A 651 30.49 -12.96 -9.34
N SER A 652 31.23 -12.51 -8.33
CA SER A 652 32.16 -11.37 -8.45
C SER A 652 33.35 -11.65 -9.36
N GLU A 653 33.77 -12.91 -9.49
CA GLU A 653 34.94 -13.30 -10.29
C GLU A 653 34.73 -13.00 -11.78
N LYS A 654 33.48 -13.08 -12.27
CA LYS A 654 33.13 -12.78 -13.66
C LYS A 654 33.40 -11.35 -14.06
N LEU A 655 33.43 -10.42 -13.10
CA LEU A 655 33.80 -9.03 -13.37
C LEU A 655 35.27 -8.88 -13.81
N ASN A 656 36.11 -9.90 -13.62
CA ASN A 656 37.50 -9.89 -14.07
C ASN A 656 37.69 -10.49 -15.48
N GLU A 657 36.63 -11.00 -16.11
CA GLU A 657 36.72 -11.51 -17.47
C GLU A 657 37.04 -10.40 -18.47
N SER A 658 37.93 -10.70 -19.41
CA SER A 658 38.49 -9.75 -20.37
C SER A 658 37.80 -9.73 -21.72
N CYS A 659 36.66 -10.41 -21.86
CA CYS A 659 35.86 -10.42 -23.08
C CYS A 659 34.39 -10.11 -22.77
N LEU A 660 33.73 -9.47 -23.73
CA LEU A 660 32.28 -9.32 -23.69
C LEU A 660 31.64 -10.70 -23.95
N PRO A 661 30.72 -11.18 -23.10
CA PRO A 661 30.11 -12.48 -23.27
C PRO A 661 29.23 -12.53 -24.53
N PRO A 662 28.98 -13.72 -25.09
CA PRO A 662 28.17 -13.86 -26.30
C PRO A 662 26.73 -13.41 -26.05
N ARG A 663 26.03 -13.01 -27.13
CA ARG A 663 24.64 -12.49 -27.08
C ARG A 663 23.68 -13.37 -26.27
N ASP A 664 23.79 -14.70 -26.38
CA ASP A 664 22.91 -15.63 -25.66
C ASP A 664 23.06 -15.53 -24.12
N SER A 665 24.20 -15.04 -23.63
CA SER A 665 24.43 -14.79 -22.21
C SER A 665 23.70 -13.54 -21.68
N PHE A 666 23.13 -12.72 -22.56
CA PHE A 666 22.26 -11.59 -22.19
C PHE A 666 20.78 -12.00 -22.04
N TYR A 667 20.48 -13.30 -22.04
CA TYR A 667 19.13 -13.79 -21.75
C TYR A 667 18.67 -13.36 -20.35
N SER A 668 17.40 -12.98 -20.25
CA SER A 668 16.73 -12.73 -18.97
C SER A 668 15.45 -13.55 -18.83
N SER A 669 15.39 -14.34 -17.77
CA SER A 669 14.23 -15.09 -17.30
C SER A 669 13.08 -14.19 -16.82
N LEU A 670 13.34 -12.91 -16.49
CA LEU A 670 12.31 -11.95 -16.12
C LEU A 670 11.49 -11.48 -17.32
N THR A 671 12.15 -11.29 -18.47
CA THR A 671 11.52 -10.92 -19.74
C THR A 671 11.19 -12.13 -20.60
N ASP A 672 11.83 -13.27 -20.32
CA ASP A 672 11.86 -14.47 -21.15
C ASP A 672 12.33 -14.14 -22.58
N ASP A 673 13.46 -13.42 -22.66
CA ASP A 673 14.03 -12.95 -23.92
C ASP A 673 15.56 -12.80 -23.87
N THR A 674 16.19 -12.89 -25.04
CA THR A 674 17.57 -12.46 -25.25
C THR A 674 17.59 -11.06 -25.83
N VAL A 675 18.64 -10.30 -25.56
CA VAL A 675 18.82 -8.95 -26.11
C VAL A 675 18.76 -8.93 -27.65
N SER A 676 18.28 -7.82 -28.21
CA SER A 676 18.19 -7.63 -29.66
C SER A 676 19.58 -7.58 -30.32
N GLU A 677 19.65 -7.86 -31.62
CA GLU A 677 20.91 -7.77 -32.37
C GLU A 677 21.50 -6.36 -32.37
N SER A 678 20.65 -5.35 -32.52
CA SER A 678 21.06 -3.94 -32.46
C SER A 678 21.62 -3.55 -31.09
N ASP A 679 21.01 -4.05 -30.01
CA ASP A 679 21.46 -3.75 -28.65
C ASP A 679 22.77 -4.47 -28.32
N TYR A 680 22.94 -5.71 -28.76
CA TYR A 680 24.21 -6.41 -28.62
C TYR A 680 25.32 -5.76 -29.45
N ALA A 681 25.04 -5.36 -30.69
CA ALA A 681 25.99 -4.63 -31.53
C ALA A 681 26.40 -3.29 -30.87
N HIS A 682 25.46 -2.61 -30.21
CA HIS A 682 25.75 -1.42 -29.42
C HIS A 682 26.69 -1.73 -28.24
N ALA A 683 26.45 -2.82 -27.49
CA ALA A 683 27.33 -3.25 -26.40
C ALA A 683 28.76 -3.54 -26.88
N VAL A 684 28.91 -4.24 -28.01
CA VAL A 684 30.21 -4.51 -28.66
C VAL A 684 30.91 -3.21 -29.06
N ASN A 685 30.17 -2.26 -29.63
CA ASN A 685 30.73 -0.97 -30.04
C ASN A 685 31.21 -0.15 -28.83
N VAL A 686 30.45 -0.13 -27.73
CA VAL A 686 30.87 0.52 -26.47
C VAL A 686 32.13 -0.15 -25.92
N TRP A 687 32.17 -1.48 -25.86
CA TRP A 687 33.34 -2.23 -25.40
C TRP A 687 34.61 -1.84 -26.17
N GLN A 688 34.52 -1.78 -27.51
CA GLN A 688 35.65 -1.46 -28.38
C GLN A 688 36.05 0.02 -28.31
N ARG A 689 35.10 0.95 -28.45
CA ARG A 689 35.38 2.40 -28.53
C ARG A 689 35.94 2.96 -27.23
N PHE A 690 35.54 2.41 -26.08
CA PHE A 690 36.03 2.83 -24.76
C PHE A 690 37.23 1.99 -24.29
N SER A 691 37.77 1.10 -25.14
CA SER A 691 38.94 0.27 -24.83
C SER A 691 38.82 -0.52 -23.53
N ILE A 692 37.62 -1.05 -23.27
CA ILE A 692 37.26 -1.72 -22.02
C ILE A 692 38.03 -3.05 -21.91
N GLN A 693 38.70 -3.26 -20.79
CA GLN A 693 39.55 -4.43 -20.55
C GLN A 693 38.86 -5.52 -19.76
N THR A 694 37.87 -5.17 -18.92
CA THR A 694 37.18 -6.14 -18.05
C THR A 694 35.67 -5.89 -17.98
N LEU A 695 34.89 -6.91 -17.67
CA LEU A 695 33.44 -6.75 -17.40
C LEU A 695 33.17 -5.83 -16.20
N GLY A 696 34.10 -5.74 -15.26
CA GLY A 696 34.05 -4.79 -14.15
C GLY A 696 34.10 -3.34 -14.63
N GLU A 697 35.05 -3.00 -15.52
CA GLU A 697 35.11 -1.67 -16.14
C GLU A 697 33.87 -1.37 -16.98
N TYR A 698 33.33 -2.38 -17.68
CA TYR A 698 32.06 -2.25 -18.40
C TYR A 698 30.90 -1.90 -17.46
N SER A 699 30.82 -2.60 -16.32
CA SER A 699 29.83 -2.34 -15.27
C SER A 699 30.00 -0.96 -14.65
N ASP A 700 31.23 -0.50 -14.45
CA ASP A 700 31.52 0.83 -13.87
C ASP A 700 31.04 1.95 -14.82
N LEU A 701 31.28 1.80 -16.13
CA LEU A 701 30.77 2.74 -17.15
C LEU A 701 29.24 2.69 -17.28
N TYR A 702 28.66 1.49 -17.21
CA TYR A 702 27.21 1.27 -17.22
C TYR A 702 26.54 2.02 -16.07
N LEU A 703 26.98 1.77 -14.85
CA LEU A 703 26.43 2.38 -13.63
C LEU A 703 26.62 3.90 -13.63
N LYS A 704 27.78 4.39 -14.08
CA LYS A 704 28.01 5.84 -14.25
C LYS A 704 27.00 6.46 -15.21
N THR A 705 26.74 5.82 -16.34
CA THR A 705 25.79 6.31 -17.34
C THR A 705 24.37 6.35 -16.77
N ASP A 706 23.95 5.30 -16.07
CA ASP A 706 22.61 5.22 -15.48
C ASP A 706 22.37 6.29 -14.40
N VAL A 707 23.32 6.52 -13.49
CA VAL A 707 23.21 7.58 -12.47
C VAL A 707 23.13 8.97 -13.09
N LEU A 708 23.94 9.25 -14.11
CA LEU A 708 23.96 10.56 -14.76
C LEU A 708 22.71 10.80 -15.63
N LEU A 709 22.21 9.77 -16.32
CA LEU A 709 20.94 9.84 -17.03
C LEU A 709 19.78 10.07 -16.06
N LEU A 710 19.78 9.40 -14.90
CA LEU A 710 18.78 9.64 -13.85
C LEU A 710 18.82 11.10 -13.36
N ALA A 711 20.02 11.64 -13.13
CA ALA A 711 20.19 13.04 -12.75
C ALA A 711 19.63 13.99 -13.83
N ASP A 712 19.99 13.81 -15.10
CA ASP A 712 19.48 14.63 -16.20
C ASP A 712 17.94 14.51 -16.33
N VAL A 713 17.39 13.30 -16.29
CA VAL A 713 15.92 13.09 -16.35
C VAL A 713 15.21 13.81 -15.22
N PHE A 714 15.67 13.67 -13.98
CA PHE A 714 14.98 14.25 -12.84
C PHE A 714 15.18 15.77 -12.74
N GLU A 715 16.36 16.30 -13.08
CA GLU A 715 16.60 17.75 -13.13
C GLU A 715 15.76 18.44 -14.24
N ASN A 716 15.64 17.83 -15.42
CA ASN A 716 14.74 18.34 -16.47
C ASN A 716 13.27 18.28 -16.03
N PHE A 717 12.88 17.24 -15.29
CA PHE A 717 11.56 17.14 -14.68
C PHE A 717 11.32 18.24 -13.65
N ARG A 718 12.30 18.53 -12.77
CA ARG A 718 12.26 19.64 -11.80
C ARG A 718 12.09 20.98 -12.52
N ASP A 719 12.89 21.24 -13.55
CA ASP A 719 12.82 22.47 -14.35
C ASP A 719 11.43 22.65 -14.98
N SER A 720 10.90 21.58 -15.59
CA SER A 720 9.57 21.59 -16.21
C SER A 720 8.47 21.86 -15.19
N CYS A 721 8.56 21.27 -13.99
CA CYS A 721 7.60 21.47 -12.91
C CYS A 721 7.65 22.89 -12.33
N VAL A 722 8.85 23.44 -12.14
CA VAL A 722 9.05 24.82 -11.67
C VAL A 722 8.54 25.80 -12.72
N ALA A 723 8.83 25.58 -14.01
CA ALA A 723 8.32 26.44 -15.08
C ALA A 723 6.79 26.39 -15.19
N SER A 724 6.18 25.21 -15.06
CA SER A 724 4.74 25.02 -15.27
C SER A 724 3.88 25.39 -14.04
N TYR A 725 4.38 25.14 -12.83
CA TYR A 725 3.61 25.26 -11.58
C TYR A 725 4.28 26.13 -10.51
N GLY A 726 5.56 26.50 -10.70
CA GLY A 726 6.34 27.30 -9.74
C GLY A 726 6.55 26.59 -8.40
N LEU A 727 6.73 25.26 -8.42
CA LEU A 727 7.03 24.44 -7.25
C LEU A 727 8.10 23.42 -7.65
N ASP A 728 9.05 23.14 -6.75
CA ASP A 728 10.09 22.13 -6.98
C ASP A 728 9.65 20.75 -6.47
N PRO A 729 9.57 19.71 -7.33
CA PRO A 729 9.12 18.38 -6.93
C PRO A 729 10.08 17.69 -5.94
N ALA A 730 11.34 18.14 -5.80
CA ALA A 730 12.30 17.58 -4.85
C ALA A 730 11.91 17.75 -3.36
N TYR A 731 10.95 18.64 -3.05
CA TYR A 731 10.38 18.76 -1.70
C TYR A 731 9.38 17.66 -1.33
N TYR A 732 8.92 16.88 -2.31
CA TYR A 732 7.81 15.96 -2.16
C TYR A 732 8.29 14.51 -2.13
N TYR A 733 7.45 13.61 -1.63
CA TYR A 733 7.75 12.17 -1.62
C TYR A 733 7.27 11.45 -2.90
N THR A 734 6.26 12.00 -3.57
CA THR A 734 5.58 11.39 -4.72
C THR A 734 4.94 12.47 -5.59
N LEU A 735 4.64 12.16 -6.85
CA LEU A 735 3.93 13.09 -7.73
C LEU A 735 2.54 13.49 -7.19
N PRO A 736 1.69 12.59 -6.64
CA PRO A 736 0.41 13.02 -6.07
C PRO A 736 0.50 14.05 -4.96
N GLY A 737 1.56 14.00 -4.13
CA GLY A 737 1.81 15.06 -3.14
C GLY A 737 2.14 16.40 -3.80
N PHE A 738 2.97 16.39 -4.84
CA PHE A 738 3.32 17.57 -5.64
C PHE A 738 2.11 18.16 -6.36
N THR A 739 1.34 17.32 -7.06
CA THR A 739 0.13 17.71 -7.78
C THR A 739 -0.89 18.35 -6.86
N TRP A 740 -1.08 17.81 -5.64
CA TRP A 740 -2.03 18.37 -4.67
C TRP A 740 -1.72 19.82 -4.33
N ASP A 741 -0.45 20.13 -4.04
CA ASP A 741 -0.01 21.49 -3.73
C ASP A 741 -0.05 22.40 -4.97
N ALA A 742 0.32 21.88 -6.15
CA ALA A 742 0.22 22.62 -7.41
C ALA A 742 -1.23 23.03 -7.72
N MET A 743 -2.18 22.11 -7.52
CA MET A 743 -3.61 22.36 -7.68
C MET A 743 -4.11 23.40 -6.67
N LEU A 744 -3.77 23.25 -5.38
CA LEU A 744 -4.19 24.21 -4.34
C LEU A 744 -3.63 25.61 -4.61
N LYS A 745 -2.38 25.70 -5.09
CA LYS A 745 -1.73 26.97 -5.44
C LYS A 745 -2.40 27.62 -6.66
N HIS A 746 -2.68 26.85 -7.70
CA HIS A 746 -3.25 27.36 -8.95
C HIS A 746 -4.70 27.80 -8.79
N THR A 747 -5.54 26.97 -8.13
CA THR A 747 -6.98 27.24 -7.98
C THR A 747 -7.29 28.21 -6.85
N GLY A 748 -6.41 28.32 -5.84
CA GLY A 748 -6.65 29.11 -4.64
C GLY A 748 -7.80 28.59 -3.77
N VAL A 749 -8.33 27.40 -4.06
CA VAL A 749 -9.48 26.82 -3.37
C VAL A 749 -9.18 26.63 -1.88
N LYS A 750 -10.21 26.86 -1.04
CA LYS A 750 -10.18 26.58 0.39
C LYS A 750 -11.22 25.51 0.69
N PHE A 751 -10.76 24.34 1.08
CA PHE A 751 -11.64 23.25 1.48
C PHE A 751 -12.00 23.37 2.95
N GLU A 752 -13.30 23.29 3.25
CA GLU A 752 -13.79 23.01 4.59
C GLU A 752 -13.73 21.51 4.83
N LEU A 753 -12.79 21.07 5.66
CA LEU A 753 -12.72 19.68 6.10
C LEU A 753 -13.90 19.40 7.05
N LEU A 754 -14.52 18.22 6.90
CA LEU A 754 -15.67 17.81 7.69
C LEU A 754 -15.32 17.72 9.18
N THR A 755 -16.05 18.47 10.02
CA THR A 755 -15.88 18.50 11.48
C THR A 755 -16.88 17.60 12.22
N ASP A 756 -17.85 17.02 11.50
CA ASP A 756 -18.85 16.06 11.98
C ASP A 756 -18.52 14.64 11.49
N ILE A 757 -18.41 13.69 12.43
CA ILE A 757 -18.09 12.29 12.13
C ILE A 757 -19.18 11.60 11.31
N ASP A 758 -20.44 11.99 11.52
CA ASP A 758 -21.55 11.39 10.79
C ASP A 758 -21.51 11.80 9.31
N MET A 759 -21.04 13.01 9.00
CA MET A 759 -20.80 13.45 7.63
C MET A 759 -19.64 12.67 6.98
N VAL A 760 -18.55 12.46 7.72
CA VAL A 760 -17.39 11.66 7.24
C VAL A 760 -17.85 10.25 6.89
N MET A 761 -18.50 9.55 7.81
CA MET A 761 -18.97 8.18 7.59
C MET A 761 -20.07 8.11 6.53
N PHE A 762 -20.94 9.13 6.45
CA PHE A 762 -21.94 9.25 5.40
C PHE A 762 -21.29 9.29 4.01
N VAL A 763 -20.26 10.13 3.83
CA VAL A 763 -19.50 10.23 2.59
C VAL A 763 -18.67 8.96 2.31
N GLU A 764 -18.02 8.37 3.31
CA GLU A 764 -17.26 7.11 3.18
C GLU A 764 -18.12 5.98 2.60
N ARG A 765 -19.39 5.87 3.01
CA ARG A 765 -20.33 4.87 2.47
C ARG A 765 -20.77 5.15 1.03
N GLY A 766 -20.72 6.42 0.59
CA GLY A 766 -21.01 6.81 -0.79
C GLY A 766 -19.88 6.50 -1.76
N ILE A 767 -18.66 6.28 -1.27
CA ILE A 767 -17.47 6.03 -2.09
C ILE A 767 -17.56 4.66 -2.78
N ARG A 768 -17.71 4.69 -4.11
CA ARG A 768 -17.76 3.48 -4.96
C ARG A 768 -17.00 3.73 -6.25
N GLY A 769 -15.92 2.98 -6.45
CA GLY A 769 -14.99 3.12 -7.58
C GLY A 769 -15.62 2.83 -8.95
N GLY A 770 -14.79 2.83 -9.99
CA GLY A 770 -15.20 2.49 -11.36
C GLY A 770 -15.78 1.08 -11.46
N LEU A 771 -16.90 0.95 -12.18
CA LEU A 771 -17.54 -0.33 -12.43
C LEU A 771 -16.70 -1.13 -13.43
N SER A 772 -16.48 -2.42 -13.15
CA SER A 772 -15.89 -3.33 -14.14
C SER A 772 -16.59 -4.68 -14.07
N GLN A 773 -17.12 -5.11 -15.21
CA GLN A 773 -17.89 -6.35 -15.35
C GLN A 773 -17.84 -6.86 -16.79
N CYS A 774 -17.98 -8.18 -16.92
CA CYS A 774 -18.18 -8.86 -18.19
C CYS A 774 -19.69 -9.13 -18.34
N SER A 775 -20.39 -8.35 -19.16
CA SER A 775 -21.84 -8.48 -19.33
C SER A 775 -22.20 -9.63 -20.28
N ASN A 776 -21.40 -9.85 -21.32
CA ASN A 776 -21.52 -11.00 -22.22
C ASN A 776 -20.13 -11.55 -22.54
N ARG A 777 -20.00 -12.88 -22.64
CA ARG A 777 -18.69 -13.55 -22.61
C ARG A 777 -18.08 -13.84 -23.98
N TYR A 778 -18.87 -13.78 -25.04
CA TYR A 778 -18.39 -14.03 -26.40
C TYR A 778 -19.23 -13.30 -27.44
N ALA A 779 -18.57 -12.74 -28.45
CA ALA A 779 -19.22 -12.28 -29.67
C ALA A 779 -18.25 -12.30 -30.86
N ARG A 780 -18.81 -12.45 -32.06
CA ARG A 780 -18.09 -12.37 -33.34
C ARG A 780 -18.86 -11.41 -34.25
N ALA A 781 -18.15 -10.44 -34.81
CA ALA A 781 -18.74 -9.48 -35.75
C ALA A 781 -19.00 -10.14 -37.12
N ASN A 782 -20.02 -9.65 -37.83
CA ASN A 782 -20.34 -10.04 -39.20
C ASN A 782 -20.71 -8.80 -40.02
N ASN A 783 -19.78 -8.18 -40.74
CA ASN A 783 -20.08 -6.96 -41.51
C ASN A 783 -19.30 -6.91 -42.84
N LYS A 784 -19.74 -6.05 -43.76
CA LYS A 784 -19.17 -5.93 -45.12
C LYS A 784 -17.66 -5.62 -45.18
N TYR A 785 -17.04 -5.20 -44.08
CA TYR A 785 -15.63 -4.84 -44.04
C TYR A 785 -14.71 -6.00 -43.61
N ILE A 786 -15.26 -7.13 -43.16
CA ILE A 786 -14.47 -8.33 -42.84
C ILE A 786 -14.42 -9.29 -44.04
N SER A 787 -13.30 -9.98 -44.23
CA SER A 787 -13.13 -10.92 -45.35
C SER A 787 -14.04 -12.16 -45.24
N SER A 788 -14.44 -12.53 -44.03
CA SER A 788 -15.35 -13.65 -43.74
C SER A 788 -16.82 -13.21 -43.64
N TYR A 789 -17.19 -12.11 -44.28
CA TYR A 789 -18.56 -11.59 -44.25
C TYR A 789 -19.55 -12.60 -44.86
N ASP A 790 -20.61 -12.87 -44.10
CA ASP A 790 -21.70 -13.73 -44.50
C ASP A 790 -22.97 -12.89 -44.67
N SER A 791 -23.35 -12.61 -45.92
CA SER A 791 -24.52 -11.80 -46.26
C SER A 791 -25.85 -12.47 -45.88
N SER A 792 -25.84 -13.76 -45.53
CA SER A 792 -27.03 -14.47 -45.04
C SER A 792 -27.33 -14.17 -43.56
N LYS A 793 -26.35 -13.63 -42.82
CA LYS A 793 -26.48 -13.26 -41.41
C LYS A 793 -26.67 -11.75 -41.24
N PRO A 794 -27.33 -11.31 -40.16
CA PRO A 794 -27.43 -9.88 -39.84
C PRO A 794 -26.05 -9.21 -39.79
N SER A 795 -25.99 -7.97 -40.30
CA SER A 795 -24.79 -7.15 -40.19
C SER A 795 -24.57 -6.73 -38.74
N SER A 796 -23.38 -6.99 -38.20
CA SER A 796 -23.01 -6.74 -36.81
C SER A 796 -21.56 -6.28 -36.65
N TYR A 797 -21.36 -5.43 -35.66
CA TYR A 797 -20.10 -4.76 -35.36
C TYR A 797 -19.72 -4.91 -33.89
N LEU A 798 -18.42 -5.06 -33.62
CA LEU A 798 -17.85 -4.94 -32.29
C LEU A 798 -17.14 -3.60 -32.17
N MET A 799 -17.64 -2.73 -31.28
CA MET A 799 -17.10 -1.39 -31.07
C MET A 799 -16.50 -1.26 -29.68
N TYR A 800 -15.33 -0.63 -29.58
CA TYR A 800 -14.66 -0.39 -28.31
C TYR A 800 -14.57 1.11 -28.04
N TYR A 801 -15.55 1.63 -27.31
CA TYR A 801 -15.62 3.04 -26.97
C TYR A 801 -14.99 3.30 -25.60
N ASP A 802 -14.19 4.36 -25.52
CA ASP A 802 -13.52 4.81 -24.30
C ASP A 802 -13.77 6.32 -24.11
N VAL A 803 -14.15 6.75 -22.91
CA VAL A 803 -14.36 8.17 -22.65
C VAL A 803 -13.02 8.88 -22.55
N ASN A 804 -12.85 9.95 -23.32
CA ASN A 804 -11.71 10.84 -23.18
C ASN A 804 -11.68 11.47 -21.78
N ASN A 805 -10.75 11.02 -20.94
CA ASN A 805 -10.47 11.58 -19.61
C ASN A 805 -11.74 11.71 -18.74
N LEU A 806 -12.44 10.59 -18.51
CA LEU A 806 -13.72 10.55 -17.78
C LEU A 806 -13.69 11.32 -16.45
N TYR A 807 -12.69 11.04 -15.60
CA TYR A 807 -12.59 11.74 -14.31
C TYR A 807 -12.23 13.21 -14.49
N GLY A 808 -11.42 13.58 -15.49
CA GLY A 808 -11.16 14.97 -15.81
C GLY A 808 -12.41 15.72 -16.26
N TRP A 809 -13.30 15.08 -17.03
CA TRP A 809 -14.61 15.65 -17.37
C TRP A 809 -15.46 15.89 -16.12
N ALA A 810 -15.51 14.91 -15.20
CA ALA A 810 -16.22 15.06 -13.92
C ALA A 810 -15.60 16.14 -13.02
N MET A 811 -14.27 16.30 -13.06
CA MET A 811 -13.56 17.37 -12.34
C MET A 811 -13.88 18.77 -12.87
N CYS A 812 -14.27 18.91 -14.14
CA CYS A 812 -14.68 20.19 -14.71
C CYS A 812 -16.13 20.58 -14.34
N GLN A 813 -16.87 19.69 -13.68
CA GLN A 813 -18.23 19.95 -13.19
C GLN A 813 -18.20 20.71 -11.86
N PRO A 814 -19.33 21.29 -11.41
CA PRO A 814 -19.44 21.82 -10.05
C PRO A 814 -19.12 20.74 -9.01
N LEU A 815 -18.16 21.04 -8.13
CA LEU A 815 -17.71 20.15 -7.07
C LEU A 815 -17.82 20.82 -5.69
N PRO A 816 -18.17 20.07 -4.63
CA PRO A 816 -18.24 20.57 -3.26
C PRO A 816 -16.90 21.16 -2.78
N TYR A 817 -16.95 22.22 -1.96
CA TYR A 817 -15.77 22.71 -1.24
C TYR A 817 -16.02 23.27 0.16
N ALA A 818 -17.23 23.73 0.50
CA ALA A 818 -17.54 24.34 1.80
C ALA A 818 -19.04 24.31 2.17
N ASP A 819 -19.38 24.83 3.36
CA ASP A 819 -20.71 25.07 3.92
C ASP A 819 -21.55 23.81 4.11
N PHE A 820 -20.92 22.75 4.62
CA PHE A 820 -21.58 21.46 4.85
C PHE A 820 -22.61 21.53 5.97
N ARG A 821 -23.87 21.20 5.66
CA ARG A 821 -24.96 21.15 6.65
C ARG A 821 -25.98 20.06 6.36
N TRP A 822 -26.50 19.44 7.42
CA TRP A 822 -27.66 18.56 7.32
C TRP A 822 -28.92 19.39 7.03
N VAL A 823 -29.78 18.89 6.15
CA VAL A 823 -31.11 19.49 5.88
C VAL A 823 -32.11 18.93 6.90
N ASP A 824 -32.89 19.81 7.54
CA ASP A 824 -33.87 19.42 8.56
C ASP A 824 -35.18 18.86 7.95
N ASP A 825 -35.74 19.52 6.92
CA ASP A 825 -36.96 19.08 6.24
C ASP A 825 -36.63 18.14 5.06
N VAL A 826 -36.45 16.86 5.38
CA VAL A 826 -36.13 15.82 4.39
C VAL A 826 -37.37 15.36 3.61
N GLN A 827 -38.58 15.49 4.16
CA GLN A 827 -39.80 14.93 3.56
C GLN A 827 -40.32 15.76 2.38
N ASN A 828 -40.16 17.09 2.44
CA ASN A 828 -40.58 17.99 1.36
C ASN A 828 -39.45 18.36 0.40
N PHE A 829 -38.30 17.69 0.49
CA PHE A 829 -37.16 18.01 -0.35
C PHE A 829 -37.33 17.46 -1.77
N ASP A 830 -37.52 18.36 -2.73
CA ASP A 830 -37.56 18.02 -4.14
C ASP A 830 -36.18 18.16 -4.78
N PHE A 831 -35.52 17.03 -5.02
CA PHE A 831 -34.23 17.00 -5.70
C PHE A 831 -34.35 17.13 -7.23
N SER A 832 -35.54 16.94 -7.81
CA SER A 832 -35.74 16.91 -9.27
C SER A 832 -35.64 18.29 -9.92
N THR A 833 -35.93 19.35 -9.16
CA THR A 833 -35.92 20.75 -9.63
C THR A 833 -34.56 21.44 -9.53
N ILE A 834 -33.54 20.77 -8.98
CA ILE A 834 -32.21 21.36 -8.77
C ILE A 834 -31.44 21.45 -10.09
N PRO A 835 -31.05 22.65 -10.56
CA PRO A 835 -30.22 22.80 -11.75
C PRO A 835 -28.84 22.15 -11.61
N LEU A 836 -28.27 21.69 -12.74
CA LEU A 836 -26.94 21.06 -12.77
C LEU A 836 -25.81 22.03 -12.43
N ASP A 837 -26.01 23.33 -12.64
CA ASP A 837 -25.10 24.44 -12.39
C ASP A 837 -25.40 25.20 -11.09
N SER A 838 -26.33 24.68 -10.28
CA SER A 838 -26.68 25.27 -8.98
C SER A 838 -25.42 25.48 -8.10
N PRO A 839 -25.27 26.65 -7.46
CA PRO A 839 -24.17 26.90 -6.52
C PRO A 839 -24.27 26.04 -5.25
N THR A 840 -25.43 25.44 -5.02
CA THR A 840 -25.69 24.52 -3.90
C THR A 840 -25.92 23.11 -4.42
N GLY A 841 -25.18 22.14 -3.89
CA GLY A 841 -25.27 20.72 -4.22
C GLY A 841 -25.67 19.87 -3.01
N TYR A 842 -26.03 18.61 -3.29
CA TYR A 842 -26.55 17.68 -2.28
C TYR A 842 -26.05 16.25 -2.47
N ILE A 843 -25.84 15.54 -1.35
CA ILE A 843 -25.68 14.08 -1.28
C ILE A 843 -26.81 13.53 -0.41
N LEU A 844 -27.50 12.49 -0.86
CA LEU A 844 -28.69 11.94 -0.21
C LEU A 844 -28.47 10.49 0.24
N GLU A 845 -29.04 10.10 1.38
CA GLU A 845 -29.26 8.71 1.79
C GLU A 845 -30.69 8.30 1.40
N VAL A 846 -30.84 7.34 0.49
CA VAL A 846 -32.15 6.95 -0.05
C VAL A 846 -32.36 5.44 -0.07
N ASP A 847 -33.60 5.01 0.08
CA ASP A 847 -34.04 3.67 -0.32
C ASP A 847 -34.56 3.75 -1.76
N ILE A 848 -33.98 2.94 -2.64
CA ILE A 848 -34.28 2.93 -4.08
C ILE A 848 -34.86 1.56 -4.42
N GLU A 849 -36.08 1.56 -4.92
CA GLU A 849 -36.72 0.36 -5.47
C GLU A 849 -36.28 0.16 -6.92
N TYR A 850 -36.05 -1.09 -7.29
CA TYR A 850 -35.70 -1.51 -8.64
C TYR A 850 -36.84 -2.30 -9.28
N PRO A 851 -37.77 -1.64 -10.00
CA PRO A 851 -38.92 -2.31 -10.58
C PRO A 851 -38.55 -3.45 -11.53
N GLN A 852 -39.27 -4.57 -11.43
CA GLN A 852 -39.03 -5.77 -12.25
C GLN A 852 -39.10 -5.49 -13.76
N HIS A 853 -39.97 -4.58 -14.21
CA HIS A 853 -40.12 -4.25 -15.64
C HIS A 853 -38.87 -3.57 -16.24
N LEU A 854 -37.96 -3.03 -15.41
CA LEU A 854 -36.70 -2.44 -15.85
C LEU A 854 -35.56 -3.45 -15.94
N HIS A 855 -35.75 -4.68 -15.45
CA HIS A 855 -34.67 -5.66 -15.34
C HIS A 855 -34.04 -5.98 -16.70
N ASP A 856 -34.86 -6.21 -17.72
CA ASP A 856 -34.36 -6.49 -19.08
C ASP A 856 -33.68 -5.25 -19.68
N ALA A 857 -34.29 -4.07 -19.55
CA ALA A 857 -33.75 -2.81 -20.08
C ALA A 857 -32.40 -2.41 -19.45
N HIS A 858 -32.19 -2.70 -18.17
CA HIS A 858 -30.97 -2.34 -17.44
C HIS A 858 -29.99 -3.51 -17.26
N THR A 859 -30.22 -4.65 -17.95
CA THR A 859 -29.41 -5.88 -17.77
C THR A 859 -27.92 -5.64 -18.01
N ASP A 860 -27.58 -4.85 -19.03
CA ASP A 860 -26.21 -4.66 -19.48
C ASP A 860 -25.41 -3.70 -18.59
N LEU A 861 -26.06 -2.63 -18.12
CA LEU A 861 -25.46 -1.60 -17.28
C LEU A 861 -26.42 -1.10 -16.18
N PRO A 862 -26.62 -1.88 -15.09
CA PRO A 862 -27.47 -1.47 -13.99
C PRO A 862 -26.98 -0.20 -13.27
N PHE A 863 -27.93 0.64 -12.86
CA PHE A 863 -27.71 1.78 -11.98
C PHE A 863 -27.32 1.37 -10.54
N CYS A 864 -26.74 2.32 -9.81
CA CYS A 864 -26.47 2.24 -8.36
C CYS A 864 -25.68 0.99 -7.93
N PRO A 865 -24.44 0.79 -8.39
CA PRO A 865 -23.63 -0.36 -7.98
C PRO A 865 -23.39 -0.36 -6.46
N THR A 866 -23.28 -1.53 -5.84
CA THR A 866 -23.09 -1.72 -4.39
C THR A 866 -21.83 -2.53 -4.08
N ARG A 867 -21.27 -2.32 -2.87
CA ARG A 867 -20.19 -3.15 -2.33
C ARG A 867 -20.82 -4.22 -1.45
N GLU A 868 -20.96 -5.42 -1.99
CA GLU A 868 -21.64 -6.54 -1.36
C GLU A 868 -20.92 -7.86 -1.67
N LYS A 869 -21.18 -8.88 -0.86
CA LYS A 869 -20.69 -10.23 -1.10
C LYS A 869 -21.53 -10.89 -2.18
N PRO A 870 -20.93 -11.35 -3.29
CA PRO A 870 -21.65 -12.21 -4.21
C PRO A 870 -22.24 -13.43 -3.50
N PRO A 871 -23.37 -13.98 -3.98
CA PRO A 871 -23.92 -15.22 -3.44
C PRO A 871 -22.87 -16.33 -3.35
N GLY A 872 -22.74 -16.96 -2.18
CA GLY A 872 -21.76 -18.02 -1.93
C GLY A 872 -20.30 -17.56 -1.80
N LYS A 873 -20.00 -16.26 -1.74
CA LYS A 873 -18.64 -15.71 -1.59
C LYS A 873 -18.48 -14.91 -0.29
N ARG A 874 -17.23 -14.76 0.18
CA ARG A 874 -16.92 -14.07 1.45
C ARG A 874 -16.45 -12.64 1.31
N ASP A 875 -15.85 -12.30 0.18
CA ASP A 875 -15.24 -10.99 -0.03
C ASP A 875 -16.23 -10.05 -0.70
N ASP A 876 -16.28 -8.81 -0.19
CA ASP A 876 -17.08 -7.76 -0.80
C ASP A 876 -16.53 -7.40 -2.17
N LYS A 877 -17.42 -7.25 -3.15
CA LYS A 877 -17.09 -6.79 -4.51
C LYS A 877 -18.01 -5.65 -4.89
N LEU A 878 -17.52 -4.80 -5.80
CA LEU A 878 -18.37 -3.82 -6.45
C LEU A 878 -19.21 -4.53 -7.52
N LEU A 879 -20.51 -4.63 -7.26
CA LEU A 879 -21.52 -5.33 -8.05
C LEU A 879 -22.53 -4.32 -8.63
N ALA A 880 -22.89 -4.48 -9.90
CA ALA A 880 -24.06 -3.82 -10.46
C ALA A 880 -25.22 -4.81 -10.40
N THR A 881 -26.13 -4.62 -9.44
CA THR A 881 -27.25 -5.53 -9.17
C THR A 881 -28.58 -4.86 -9.50
N LEU A 882 -29.60 -5.67 -9.79
CA LEU A 882 -30.99 -5.24 -9.99
C LEU A 882 -31.84 -5.39 -8.72
N CYS A 883 -31.20 -5.56 -7.55
CA CYS A 883 -31.91 -5.60 -6.27
C CYS A 883 -32.30 -4.18 -5.81
N ASP A 884 -33.29 -4.09 -4.93
CA ASP A 884 -33.55 -2.86 -4.19
C ASP A 884 -32.33 -2.42 -3.39
N LYS A 885 -32.16 -1.12 -3.24
CA LYS A 885 -31.04 -0.51 -2.51
C LYS A 885 -31.57 0.13 -1.24
N GLN A 886 -30.96 -0.21 -0.10
CA GLN A 886 -31.35 0.31 1.21
C GLN A 886 -30.26 1.25 1.72
N ARG A 887 -30.66 2.42 2.24
CA ARG A 887 -29.78 3.47 2.76
C ARG A 887 -28.61 3.82 1.81
N TYR A 888 -28.89 3.87 0.51
CA TYR A 888 -27.91 4.13 -0.53
C TYR A 888 -27.51 5.61 -0.52
N VAL A 889 -26.21 5.89 -0.32
CA VAL A 889 -25.66 7.25 -0.41
C VAL A 889 -25.32 7.60 -1.86
N ILE A 890 -25.86 8.69 -2.39
CA ILE A 890 -25.74 9.07 -3.81
C ILE A 890 -25.71 10.58 -4.01
N HIS A 891 -24.94 11.05 -5.00
CA HIS A 891 -24.96 12.45 -5.43
C HIS A 891 -26.25 12.81 -6.17
N TYR A 892 -26.81 14.00 -5.92
CA TYR A 892 -28.14 14.38 -6.45
C TYR A 892 -28.27 14.25 -7.98
N ARG A 893 -27.22 14.59 -8.76
CA ARG A 893 -27.23 14.44 -10.23
C ARG A 893 -27.41 12.99 -10.69
N ASN A 894 -26.73 12.07 -10.01
CA ASN A 894 -26.83 10.64 -10.32
C ASN A 894 -28.22 10.11 -9.92
N LEU A 895 -28.76 10.59 -8.79
CA LEU A 895 -30.12 10.27 -8.37
C LEU A 895 -31.18 10.77 -9.37
N GLN A 896 -31.07 12.02 -9.84
CA GLN A 896 -31.94 12.58 -10.88
C GLN A 896 -31.94 11.71 -12.14
N GLN A 897 -30.77 11.24 -12.58
CA GLN A 897 -30.69 10.33 -13.73
C GLN A 897 -31.36 8.98 -13.45
N CYS A 898 -31.12 8.37 -12.28
CA CYS A 898 -31.77 7.11 -11.91
C CYS A 898 -33.31 7.23 -11.96
N THR A 899 -33.87 8.31 -11.41
CA THR A 899 -35.33 8.53 -11.43
C THR A 899 -35.89 8.84 -12.80
N ARG A 900 -35.13 9.54 -13.67
CA ARG A 900 -35.51 9.73 -15.08
C ARG A 900 -35.62 8.39 -15.83
N HIS A 901 -34.86 7.38 -15.42
CA HIS A 901 -34.89 6.02 -15.98
C HIS A 901 -35.77 5.04 -15.16
N GLY A 902 -36.74 5.55 -14.40
CA GLY A 902 -37.81 4.74 -13.83
C GLY A 902 -37.51 4.07 -12.48
N LEU A 903 -36.33 4.29 -11.89
CA LEU A 903 -36.09 3.86 -10.50
C LEU A 903 -36.96 4.69 -9.55
N SER A 904 -37.57 4.02 -8.57
CA SER A 904 -38.50 4.65 -7.62
C SER A 904 -37.81 4.92 -6.29
N ILE A 905 -38.08 6.07 -5.68
CA ILE A 905 -37.56 6.42 -4.35
C ILE A 905 -38.60 6.04 -3.31
N ALA A 906 -38.30 5.01 -2.51
CA ALA A 906 -39.17 4.59 -1.43
C ALA A 906 -39.08 5.53 -0.23
N LYS A 907 -37.86 6.02 0.08
CA LYS A 907 -37.63 6.88 1.25
C LYS A 907 -36.34 7.69 1.12
N ILE A 908 -36.37 8.94 1.59
CA ILE A 908 -35.17 9.75 1.84
C ILE A 908 -34.93 9.76 3.36
N HIS A 909 -33.73 9.36 3.79
CA HIS A 909 -33.36 9.30 5.21
C HIS A 909 -32.63 10.56 5.68
N ARG A 910 -31.66 11.04 4.89
CA ARG A 910 -30.80 12.17 5.23
C ARG A 910 -30.31 12.87 3.98
N ILE A 911 -30.05 14.18 4.10
CA ILE A 911 -29.55 15.01 3.01
C ILE A 911 -28.43 15.90 3.55
N LEU A 912 -27.27 15.84 2.91
CA LEU A 912 -26.13 16.72 3.16
C LEU A 912 -26.08 17.79 2.07
N GLN A 913 -26.29 19.04 2.45
CA GLN A 913 -26.15 20.21 1.57
C GLN A 913 -24.72 20.77 1.66
N PHE A 914 -24.21 21.31 0.54
CA PHE A 914 -22.93 22.01 0.47
C PHE A 914 -22.89 23.07 -0.64
N THR A 915 -21.93 23.99 -0.55
CA THR A 915 -21.57 24.90 -1.63
C THR A 915 -20.66 24.20 -2.64
N GLN A 916 -20.94 24.38 -3.93
CA GLN A 916 -20.18 23.80 -5.04
C GLN A 916 -19.89 24.82 -6.13
N SER A 917 -18.80 24.62 -6.86
CA SER A 917 -18.43 25.41 -8.04
C SER A 917 -17.48 24.61 -8.92
N PRO A 918 -17.28 24.96 -10.20
CA PRO A 918 -16.33 24.27 -11.08
C PRO A 918 -14.87 24.68 -10.81
N TRP A 919 -14.45 24.76 -9.54
CA TRP A 919 -13.16 25.32 -9.10
C TRP A 919 -11.93 24.57 -9.63
N LEU A 920 -12.08 23.32 -10.08
CA LEU A 920 -10.97 22.52 -10.63
C LEU A 920 -10.84 22.64 -12.16
N ARG A 921 -11.84 23.23 -12.84
CA ARG A 921 -11.90 23.31 -14.31
C ARG A 921 -10.65 23.96 -14.90
N ASP A 922 -10.26 25.13 -14.40
CA ASP A 922 -9.13 25.90 -14.93
C ASP A 922 -7.81 25.11 -14.84
N TYR A 923 -7.62 24.33 -13.78
CA TYR A 923 -6.45 23.46 -13.61
C TYR A 923 -6.44 22.30 -14.62
N ILE A 924 -7.60 21.66 -14.87
CA ILE A 924 -7.72 20.59 -15.86
C ILE A 924 -7.50 21.14 -17.27
N GLU A 925 -8.05 22.31 -17.58
CA GLU A 925 -7.85 22.99 -18.86
C GLU A 925 -6.38 23.39 -19.05
N LEU A 926 -5.71 23.90 -18.01
CA LEU A 926 -4.28 24.20 -18.02
C LEU A 926 -3.46 22.96 -18.39
N ASN A 927 -3.66 21.85 -17.69
CA ASN A 927 -2.94 20.60 -17.95
C ASN A 927 -3.29 20.01 -19.32
N THR A 928 -4.52 20.22 -19.80
CA THR A 928 -4.94 19.81 -21.14
C THR A 928 -4.23 20.64 -22.21
N LYS A 929 -4.11 21.96 -22.03
CA LYS A 929 -3.33 22.85 -22.90
C LYS A 929 -1.86 22.43 -22.94
N PHE A 930 -1.24 22.18 -21.78
CA PHE A 930 0.13 21.69 -21.72
C PHE A 930 0.28 20.34 -22.43
N ARG A 931 -0.67 19.42 -22.26
CA ARG A 931 -0.67 18.12 -22.96
C ARG A 931 -0.83 18.24 -24.47
N THR A 932 -1.58 19.22 -24.96
CA THR A 932 -1.73 19.48 -26.40
C THR A 932 -0.48 20.12 -27.00
N LEU A 933 0.20 20.99 -26.25
CA LEU A 933 1.45 21.64 -26.65
C LEU A 933 2.70 20.74 -26.51
N ALA A 934 2.59 19.70 -25.69
CA ALA A 934 3.67 18.76 -25.41
C ALA A 934 4.21 18.10 -26.69
N LYS A 935 5.51 18.25 -26.92
CA LYS A 935 6.18 17.75 -28.13
C LYS A 935 6.65 16.31 -27.99
N ASN A 936 6.85 15.85 -26.76
CA ASN A 936 7.29 14.51 -26.45
C ASN A 936 6.23 13.74 -25.62
N ASP A 937 6.32 12.42 -25.62
CA ASP A 937 5.37 11.57 -24.90
C ASP A 937 5.57 11.61 -23.38
N PHE A 938 6.74 12.03 -22.90
CA PHE A 938 7.01 12.25 -21.49
C PHE A 938 6.05 13.29 -20.89
N GLU A 939 6.07 14.50 -21.45
CA GLU A 939 5.23 15.63 -21.03
C GLU A 939 3.75 15.28 -21.13
N LYS A 940 3.34 14.64 -22.24
CA LYS A 940 1.94 14.21 -22.42
C LYS A 940 1.48 13.28 -21.30
N ASN A 941 2.32 12.33 -20.90
CA ASN A 941 2.02 11.39 -19.83
C ASN A 941 2.06 12.06 -18.45
N LEU A 942 3.00 12.98 -18.23
CA LEU A 942 3.10 13.76 -17.00
C LEU A 942 1.81 14.54 -16.74
N TYR A 943 1.35 15.37 -17.68
CA TYR A 943 0.16 16.20 -17.49
C TYR A 943 -1.12 15.36 -17.33
N LYS A 944 -1.20 14.20 -18.00
CA LYS A 944 -2.27 13.22 -17.76
C LYS A 944 -2.25 12.70 -16.32
N LEU A 945 -1.06 12.36 -15.81
CA LEU A 945 -0.90 11.84 -14.45
C LEU A 945 -1.18 12.91 -13.40
N MET A 946 -0.85 14.18 -13.66
CA MET A 946 -1.19 15.32 -12.80
C MET A 946 -2.70 15.40 -12.58
N ASN A 947 -3.53 15.31 -13.62
CA ASN A 947 -4.99 15.33 -13.44
C ASN A 947 -5.48 14.15 -12.58
N ASN A 948 -5.04 12.93 -12.90
CA ASN A 948 -5.47 11.72 -12.19
C ASN A 948 -5.03 11.69 -10.72
N ALA A 949 -3.87 12.30 -10.42
CA ALA A 949 -3.33 12.30 -9.07
C ALA A 949 -4.13 13.17 -8.09
N VAL A 950 -4.78 14.27 -8.56
CA VAL A 950 -5.69 15.08 -7.73
C VAL A 950 -6.84 14.23 -7.21
N PHE A 951 -7.49 13.45 -8.09
CA PHE A 951 -8.55 12.52 -7.69
C PHE A 951 -8.07 11.53 -6.63
N GLY A 952 -6.93 10.87 -6.87
CA GLY A 952 -6.37 9.90 -5.92
C GLY A 952 -6.15 10.49 -4.53
N LYS A 953 -5.72 11.75 -4.42
CA LYS A 953 -5.51 12.43 -3.14
C LYS A 953 -6.79 12.76 -2.39
N THR A 954 -7.89 13.04 -3.09
CA THR A 954 -9.21 13.21 -2.45
C THR A 954 -9.73 11.90 -1.88
N MET A 955 -9.32 10.75 -2.42
CA MET A 955 -9.81 9.41 -2.07
C MET A 955 -8.87 8.64 -1.12
N GLU A 956 -7.91 9.32 -0.51
CA GLU A 956 -6.90 8.67 0.32
C GLU A 956 -7.52 8.16 1.64
N ASN A 957 -7.56 6.83 1.82
CA ASN A 957 -8.06 6.23 3.05
C ASN A 957 -7.01 6.27 4.16
N VAL A 958 -7.20 7.19 5.12
CA VAL A 958 -6.31 7.36 6.27
C VAL A 958 -6.32 6.16 7.23
N ARG A 959 -7.34 5.29 7.18
CA ARG A 959 -7.46 4.08 8.03
C ARG A 959 -6.44 3.01 7.62
N ASP A 960 -6.19 2.86 6.32
CA ASP A 960 -5.37 1.79 5.75
C ASP A 960 -3.86 2.02 5.91
N ARG A 961 -3.43 3.23 6.31
CA ARG A 961 -1.99 3.48 6.57
C ARG A 961 -1.47 2.54 7.67
N VAL A 962 -0.24 2.07 7.57
CA VAL A 962 0.37 1.22 8.61
C VAL A 962 1.25 2.09 9.52
N ASP A 963 1.38 1.74 10.80
CA ASP A 963 2.37 2.37 11.69
C ASP A 963 3.51 1.36 11.95
N VAL A 964 4.67 1.62 11.33
CA VAL A 964 5.88 0.81 11.47
C VAL A 964 7.00 1.70 11.95
N LYS A 965 7.72 1.25 12.99
CA LYS A 965 8.92 1.89 13.52
C LYS A 965 10.13 1.00 13.28
N LEU A 966 11.20 1.57 12.73
CA LEU A 966 12.52 0.95 12.75
C LEU A 966 13.24 1.34 14.03
N VAL A 967 13.71 0.34 14.74
CA VAL A 967 14.33 0.53 16.05
C VAL A 967 15.71 -0.11 16.05
N THR A 968 16.69 0.69 16.46
CA THR A 968 18.11 0.30 16.50
C THR A 968 18.68 0.17 17.92
N LYS A 969 17.91 0.55 18.95
CA LYS A 969 18.31 0.50 20.36
C LYS A 969 17.28 -0.27 21.18
N TRP A 970 17.73 -1.05 22.17
CA TRP A 970 16.83 -1.76 23.08
C TRP A 970 16.15 -0.79 24.06
N GLU A 971 16.96 0.03 24.72
CA GLU A 971 16.55 0.94 25.81
C GLU A 971 16.02 2.30 25.30
N GLY A 972 15.38 3.04 26.20
CA GLY A 972 14.87 4.39 25.98
C GLY A 972 13.40 4.43 25.57
N ARG A 973 12.79 5.62 25.66
CA ARG A 973 11.36 5.84 25.35
C ARG A 973 10.95 5.39 23.95
N TYR A 974 11.89 5.42 23.00
CA TYR A 974 11.70 5.00 21.61
C TYR A 974 12.41 3.69 21.27
N GLY A 975 12.97 3.00 22.26
CA GLY A 975 13.64 1.71 22.12
C GLY A 975 12.68 0.54 21.93
N ALA A 976 13.24 -0.63 21.59
CA ALA A 976 12.44 -1.82 21.28
C ALA A 976 11.64 -2.30 22.48
N GLU A 977 12.19 -2.17 23.69
CA GLU A 977 11.53 -2.52 24.95
C GLU A 977 10.22 -1.76 25.13
N ALA A 978 10.28 -0.42 25.03
CA ALA A 978 9.13 0.45 25.21
C ALA A 978 8.05 0.16 24.17
N MET A 979 8.43 -0.07 22.91
CA MET A 979 7.49 -0.36 21.81
C MET A 979 6.83 -1.74 21.93
N ILE A 980 7.57 -2.77 22.36
CA ILE A 980 7.03 -4.12 22.60
C ILE A 980 6.09 -4.13 23.81
N ALA A 981 6.39 -3.33 24.84
CA ALA A 981 5.54 -3.20 26.02
C ALA A 981 4.18 -2.57 25.71
N LYS A 982 4.06 -1.77 24.64
CA LYS A 982 2.79 -1.08 24.32
C LYS A 982 1.62 -2.05 24.11
N PRO A 983 0.41 -1.71 24.60
CA PRO A 983 -0.81 -2.47 24.36
C PRO A 983 -1.18 -2.66 22.88
N ASN A 984 -0.82 -1.70 22.03
CA ASN A 984 -1.10 -1.73 20.59
C ASN A 984 -0.02 -2.41 19.76
N PHE A 985 0.96 -3.08 20.38
CA PHE A 985 1.94 -3.89 19.67
C PHE A 985 1.26 -4.96 18.81
N HIS A 986 1.48 -4.92 17.48
CA HIS A 986 0.89 -5.88 16.56
C HIS A 986 1.85 -7.01 16.22
N SER A 987 3.02 -6.70 15.68
CA SER A 987 3.99 -7.69 15.22
C SER A 987 5.40 -7.10 15.15
N ARG A 988 6.42 -7.95 15.00
CA ARG A 988 7.80 -7.52 14.75
C ARG A 988 8.46 -8.34 13.64
N SER A 989 9.48 -7.76 13.01
CA SER A 989 10.38 -8.44 12.07
C SER A 989 11.82 -8.07 12.42
N VAL A 990 12.70 -9.06 12.54
CA VAL A 990 14.12 -8.83 12.85
C VAL A 990 14.89 -8.76 11.54
N PHE A 991 15.63 -7.67 11.32
CA PHE A 991 16.41 -7.47 10.09
C PHE A 991 17.91 -7.65 10.29
N SER A 992 18.40 -7.34 11.50
CA SER A 992 19.76 -7.65 11.96
C SER A 992 19.78 -7.73 13.49
N GLU A 993 20.93 -8.07 14.07
CA GLU A 993 21.11 -8.15 15.54
C GLU A 993 20.70 -6.87 16.27
N ASN A 994 20.88 -5.71 15.61
CA ASN A 994 20.59 -4.39 16.16
C ASN A 994 19.54 -3.61 15.36
N LEU A 995 18.72 -4.26 14.53
CA LEU A 995 17.66 -3.58 13.77
C LEU A 995 16.39 -4.42 13.71
N VAL A 996 15.30 -3.86 14.22
CA VAL A 996 13.98 -4.50 14.25
C VAL A 996 12.91 -3.52 13.75
N ALA A 997 12.03 -4.02 12.88
CA ALA A 997 10.79 -3.36 12.54
C ALA A 997 9.69 -3.77 13.51
N ILE A 998 9.05 -2.79 14.15
CA ILE A 998 7.90 -2.99 15.04
C ILE A 998 6.67 -2.37 14.39
N GLU A 999 5.63 -3.17 14.24
CA GLU A 999 4.33 -2.76 13.72
C GLU A 999 3.36 -2.54 14.88
N LEU A 1000 2.71 -1.37 14.89
CA LEU A 1000 1.75 -0.96 15.91
C LEU A 1000 0.35 -0.83 15.29
N ARG A 1001 -0.68 -1.18 16.06
CA ARG A 1001 -2.07 -0.87 15.72
C ARG A 1001 -2.33 0.62 15.97
N LYS A 1002 -3.10 1.25 15.08
CA LYS A 1002 -3.51 2.64 15.28
C LYS A 1002 -4.46 2.77 16.47
N LEU A 1003 -4.12 3.69 17.36
CA LEU A 1003 -4.98 4.10 18.48
C LEU A 1003 -5.87 5.30 18.13
N GLU A 1004 -5.42 6.12 17.18
CA GLU A 1004 -6.14 7.30 16.68
C GLU A 1004 -6.01 7.41 15.16
N VAL A 1005 -7.10 7.81 14.49
CA VAL A 1005 -7.11 8.19 13.07
C VAL A 1005 -7.52 9.66 12.94
N LYS A 1006 -6.68 10.46 12.29
CA LYS A 1006 -6.97 11.84 11.95
C LYS A 1006 -7.56 11.94 10.53
N PHE A 1007 -8.76 12.50 10.41
CA PHE A 1007 -9.36 12.80 9.11
C PHE A 1007 -8.97 14.20 8.65
N ASP A 1008 -8.11 14.27 7.63
CA ASP A 1008 -7.53 15.51 7.12
C ASP A 1008 -7.59 15.56 5.57
N LYS A 1009 -8.58 14.89 4.98
CA LYS A 1009 -8.75 14.74 3.53
C LYS A 1009 -10.18 15.14 3.11
N PRO A 1010 -10.35 15.90 2.01
CA PRO A 1010 -11.67 16.28 1.51
C PRO A 1010 -12.30 15.13 0.69
N ILE A 1011 -12.66 14.04 1.38
CA ILE A 1011 -13.16 12.80 0.74
C ILE A 1011 -14.48 12.98 -0.02
N TYR A 1012 -15.25 14.01 0.31
CA TYR A 1012 -16.50 14.37 -0.36
C TYR A 1012 -16.27 14.75 -1.83
N VAL A 1013 -15.11 15.32 -2.18
CA VAL A 1013 -14.77 15.69 -3.56
C VAL A 1013 -14.67 14.43 -4.41
N GLY A 1014 -13.90 13.44 -3.94
CA GLY A 1014 -13.68 12.22 -4.69
C GLY A 1014 -14.94 11.35 -4.80
N MET A 1015 -15.80 11.33 -3.77
CA MET A 1015 -17.12 10.69 -3.85
C MET A 1015 -17.98 11.34 -4.95
N CYS A 1016 -18.05 12.67 -5.00
CA CYS A 1016 -18.83 13.38 -6.03
C CYS A 1016 -18.26 13.16 -7.43
N ILE A 1017 -16.93 13.20 -7.60
CA ILE A 1017 -16.27 12.89 -8.88
C ILE A 1017 -16.66 11.50 -9.36
N LEU A 1018 -16.63 10.50 -8.48
CA LEU A 1018 -16.99 9.11 -8.82
C LEU A 1018 -18.45 8.98 -9.26
N ASP A 1019 -19.38 9.67 -8.62
CA ASP A 1019 -20.80 9.57 -8.99
C ASP A 1019 -21.13 10.38 -10.24
N ILE A 1020 -20.60 11.60 -10.35
CA ILE A 1020 -20.72 12.42 -11.56
C ILE A 1020 -20.11 11.70 -12.76
N SER A 1021 -18.96 11.02 -12.61
CA SER A 1021 -18.38 10.26 -13.72
C SER A 1021 -19.28 9.15 -14.25
N LYS A 1022 -20.09 8.51 -13.39
CA LYS A 1022 -21.00 7.46 -13.84
C LYS A 1022 -22.10 8.01 -14.73
N THR A 1023 -22.52 9.27 -14.51
CA THR A 1023 -23.62 9.85 -15.30
C THR A 1023 -23.26 9.98 -16.78
N CYS A 1024 -21.99 10.23 -17.11
CA CYS A 1024 -21.50 10.30 -18.49
C CYS A 1024 -21.63 8.95 -19.21
N LEU A 1025 -21.28 7.84 -18.55
CA LEU A 1025 -21.45 6.50 -19.12
C LEU A 1025 -22.92 6.09 -19.22
N TYR A 1026 -23.72 6.38 -18.19
CA TYR A 1026 -25.15 6.09 -18.20
C TYR A 1026 -25.87 6.90 -19.28
N GLU A 1027 -25.51 8.18 -19.47
CA GLU A 1027 -26.06 9.01 -20.55
C GLU A 1027 -25.73 8.41 -21.92
N PHE A 1028 -24.47 8.04 -22.16
CA PHE A 1028 -24.10 7.46 -23.45
C PHE A 1028 -24.82 6.13 -23.73
N HIS A 1029 -25.00 5.28 -22.72
CA HIS A 1029 -25.69 4.01 -22.91
C HIS A 1029 -27.22 4.16 -22.95
N HIS A 1030 -27.83 4.67 -21.88
CA HIS A 1030 -29.28 4.67 -21.69
C HIS A 1030 -30.00 5.81 -22.42
N GLU A 1031 -29.33 6.93 -22.71
CA GLU A 1031 -29.93 8.09 -23.39
C GLU A 1031 -29.58 8.16 -24.89
N TYR A 1032 -28.58 7.38 -25.37
CA TYR A 1032 -28.14 7.38 -26.77
C TYR A 1032 -28.07 5.98 -27.41
N MET A 1033 -27.17 5.10 -26.97
CA MET A 1033 -26.93 3.81 -27.65
C MET A 1033 -28.14 2.85 -27.57
N ALA A 1034 -28.73 2.68 -26.38
CA ALA A 1034 -29.87 1.78 -26.19
C ALA A 1034 -31.13 2.28 -26.93
N PRO A 1035 -31.51 3.58 -26.91
CA PRO A 1035 -32.59 4.09 -27.75
C PRO A 1035 -32.31 4.00 -29.25
N LEU A 1036 -31.06 4.14 -29.69
CA LEU A 1036 -30.71 4.11 -31.12
C LEU A 1036 -30.84 2.71 -31.72
N PHE A 1037 -30.40 1.68 -30.99
CA PHE A 1037 -30.32 0.30 -31.50
C PHE A 1037 -31.33 -0.66 -30.87
N HIS A 1038 -32.02 -0.27 -29.79
CA HIS A 1038 -32.98 -1.11 -29.06
C HIS A 1038 -32.34 -2.45 -28.61
N ASP A 1039 -33.01 -3.57 -28.86
CA ASP A 1039 -32.58 -4.92 -28.55
C ASP A 1039 -31.38 -5.41 -29.38
N LYS A 1040 -30.98 -4.64 -30.40
CA LYS A 1040 -29.82 -4.91 -31.27
C LYS A 1040 -28.50 -4.37 -30.72
N CYS A 1041 -28.48 -3.76 -29.54
CA CYS A 1041 -27.26 -3.31 -28.88
C CYS A 1041 -27.06 -4.06 -27.57
N LYS A 1042 -25.87 -4.67 -27.43
CA LYS A 1042 -25.46 -5.36 -26.21
C LYS A 1042 -24.11 -4.86 -25.74
N ILE A 1043 -23.98 -4.58 -24.45
CA ILE A 1043 -22.67 -4.38 -23.83
C ILE A 1043 -22.04 -5.76 -23.61
N MET A 1044 -20.85 -5.94 -24.16
CA MET A 1044 -20.02 -7.11 -23.93
C MET A 1044 -19.24 -6.95 -22.62
N TYR A 1045 -18.63 -5.78 -22.42
CA TYR A 1045 -17.71 -5.57 -21.31
C TYR A 1045 -17.59 -4.08 -20.95
N THR A 1046 -17.32 -3.80 -19.67
CA THR A 1046 -16.97 -2.46 -19.20
C THR A 1046 -15.83 -2.52 -18.17
N ASP A 1047 -14.92 -1.55 -18.24
CA ASP A 1047 -13.97 -1.25 -17.17
C ASP A 1047 -13.80 0.26 -17.03
N THR A 1048 -14.42 0.80 -15.98
CA THR A 1048 -14.34 2.18 -15.49
C THR A 1048 -14.87 3.25 -16.43
N ASP A 1049 -14.23 3.46 -17.58
CA ASP A 1049 -14.46 4.51 -18.56
C ASP A 1049 -14.71 3.99 -19.97
N SER A 1050 -14.70 2.66 -20.13
CA SER A 1050 -14.83 1.99 -21.42
C SER A 1050 -16.05 1.08 -21.52
N LEU A 1051 -16.57 0.97 -22.74
CA LEU A 1051 -17.71 0.14 -23.13
C LEU A 1051 -17.38 -0.60 -24.44
N ILE A 1052 -17.39 -1.93 -24.38
CA ILE A 1052 -17.32 -2.77 -25.58
C ILE A 1052 -18.75 -3.18 -25.94
N TYR A 1053 -19.16 -2.87 -27.16
CA TYR A 1053 -20.49 -3.14 -27.68
C TYR A 1053 -20.47 -4.20 -28.77
N HIS A 1054 -21.52 -5.01 -28.81
CA HIS A 1054 -21.96 -5.73 -30.00
C HIS A 1054 -23.25 -5.07 -30.50
N VAL A 1055 -23.22 -4.53 -31.72
CA VAL A 1055 -24.36 -3.83 -32.34
C VAL A 1055 -24.73 -4.48 -33.67
N GLU A 1056 -26.01 -4.70 -33.91
CA GLU A 1056 -26.53 -5.14 -35.21
C GLU A 1056 -27.09 -3.94 -35.99
N CYS A 1057 -26.45 -3.59 -37.10
CA CYS A 1057 -26.82 -2.46 -37.96
C CYS A 1057 -26.17 -2.57 -39.35
N ASP A 1058 -26.67 -1.80 -40.32
CA ASP A 1058 -26.11 -1.77 -41.68
C ASP A 1058 -24.68 -1.25 -41.71
N ASP A 1059 -24.43 -0.11 -41.05
CA ASP A 1059 -23.09 0.48 -40.94
C ASP A 1059 -22.95 1.40 -39.71
N VAL A 1060 -22.14 0.98 -38.74
CA VAL A 1060 -21.90 1.76 -37.52
C VAL A 1060 -21.07 3.02 -37.79
N TYR A 1061 -20.26 3.03 -38.85
CA TYR A 1061 -19.36 4.15 -39.13
C TYR A 1061 -20.11 5.36 -39.72
N GLU A 1062 -21.21 5.13 -40.46
CA GLU A 1062 -22.11 6.20 -40.90
C GLU A 1062 -22.83 6.87 -39.72
N ILE A 1063 -23.12 6.11 -38.66
CA ILE A 1063 -23.69 6.66 -37.41
C ILE A 1063 -22.66 7.55 -36.70
N ILE A 1064 -21.41 7.09 -36.58
CA ILE A 1064 -20.31 7.92 -36.01
C ILE A 1064 -20.14 9.21 -36.81
N LYS A 1065 -20.24 9.13 -38.14
CA LYS A 1065 -20.13 10.30 -39.02
C LYS A 1065 -21.29 11.28 -38.87
N ARG A 1066 -22.52 10.76 -38.71
CA ARG A 1066 -23.72 11.57 -38.46
C ARG A 1066 -23.65 12.30 -37.12
N ASP A 1067 -23.25 11.59 -36.06
CA ASP A 1067 -23.27 12.09 -34.68
C ASP A 1067 -21.85 12.43 -34.19
N ILE A 1068 -21.03 13.02 -35.07
CA ILE A 1068 -19.60 13.25 -34.85
C ILE A 1068 -19.30 14.12 -33.63
N ASP A 1069 -20.24 14.97 -33.21
CA ASP A 1069 -20.15 15.79 -31.99
C ASP A 1069 -20.02 14.96 -30.71
N ARG A 1070 -20.48 13.70 -30.73
CA ARG A 1070 -20.39 12.76 -29.60
C ARG A 1070 -19.09 11.95 -29.59
N PHE A 1071 -18.34 11.98 -30.69
CA PHE A 1071 -17.16 11.14 -30.87
C PHE A 1071 -15.87 11.96 -31.05
N ASP A 1072 -14.77 11.44 -30.50
CA ASP A 1072 -13.42 11.87 -30.88
C ASP A 1072 -12.89 10.92 -31.96
N THR A 1073 -12.83 11.44 -33.17
CA THR A 1073 -12.34 10.74 -34.38
C THR A 1073 -10.96 11.24 -34.80
N SER A 1074 -10.30 12.07 -33.98
CA SER A 1074 -9.03 12.71 -34.34
C SER A 1074 -7.85 11.75 -34.53
N ASP A 1075 -7.95 10.54 -33.97
CA ASP A 1075 -6.94 9.49 -34.08
C ASP A 1075 -7.19 8.52 -35.26
N TYR A 1076 -8.25 8.74 -36.06
CA TYR A 1076 -8.48 7.99 -37.31
C TYR A 1076 -7.45 8.38 -38.38
N SER A 1077 -7.25 7.50 -39.36
CA SER A 1077 -6.43 7.83 -40.53
C SER A 1077 -7.14 8.88 -41.40
N ILE A 1078 -6.36 9.78 -42.03
CA ILE A 1078 -6.88 10.80 -42.96
C ILE A 1078 -7.59 10.12 -44.15
N ASP A 1079 -7.05 8.99 -44.60
CA ASP A 1079 -7.54 8.14 -45.68
C ASP A 1079 -8.37 6.95 -45.17
N ASN A 1080 -9.04 7.10 -44.02
CA ASN A 1080 -9.86 6.01 -43.47
C ASN A 1080 -10.95 5.55 -44.47
N PRO A 1081 -11.21 4.24 -44.59
CA PRO A 1081 -12.08 3.67 -45.63
C PRO A 1081 -13.56 4.05 -45.46
N TYR A 1082 -13.91 4.70 -44.36
CA TYR A 1082 -15.28 5.12 -44.01
C TYR A 1082 -15.53 6.60 -44.32
N SER A 1083 -14.50 7.35 -44.75
CA SER A 1083 -14.58 8.79 -44.99
C SER A 1083 -15.11 9.59 -43.78
N ILE A 1084 -14.71 9.19 -42.57
CA ILE A 1084 -15.03 9.89 -41.32
C ILE A 1084 -14.10 11.13 -41.19
N PRO A 1085 -14.63 12.34 -40.96
CA PRO A 1085 -13.82 13.53 -40.68
C PRO A 1085 -13.04 13.40 -39.36
N LEU A 1086 -11.84 13.98 -39.28
CA LEU A 1086 -11.04 14.03 -38.05
C LEU A 1086 -11.49 15.21 -37.18
N ALA A 1087 -12.12 14.95 -36.03
CA ALA A 1087 -12.68 15.98 -35.16
C ALA A 1087 -12.40 15.70 -33.67
N ASN A 1088 -12.59 16.73 -32.83
CA ASN A 1088 -12.70 16.64 -31.37
C ASN A 1088 -11.49 16.10 -30.59
N LYS A 1089 -10.28 16.38 -31.07
CA LYS A 1089 -9.02 15.89 -30.49
C LYS A 1089 -8.91 16.12 -28.98
N LYS A 1090 -9.01 15.02 -28.21
CA LYS A 1090 -8.84 14.97 -26.75
C LYS A 1090 -9.81 15.85 -25.97
N VAL A 1091 -10.98 16.14 -26.52
CA VAL A 1091 -12.05 16.84 -25.80
C VAL A 1091 -12.57 15.93 -24.66
N PRO A 1092 -12.52 16.35 -23.38
CA PRO A 1092 -12.97 15.52 -22.27
C PRO A 1092 -14.47 15.18 -22.34
N GLY A 1093 -14.83 13.94 -22.02
CA GLY A 1093 -16.21 13.46 -21.96
C GLY A 1093 -16.76 12.85 -23.25
N LEU A 1094 -16.08 13.02 -24.38
CA LEU A 1094 -16.48 12.38 -25.64
C LEU A 1094 -15.98 10.94 -25.75
N MET A 1095 -16.67 10.12 -26.54
CA MET A 1095 -16.29 8.74 -26.80
C MET A 1095 -15.27 8.65 -27.94
N LYS A 1096 -14.14 8.01 -27.72
CA LYS A 1096 -13.23 7.62 -28.81
C LYS A 1096 -13.36 6.13 -29.12
N ASP A 1097 -13.17 5.78 -30.39
CA ASP A 1097 -12.94 4.39 -30.79
C ASP A 1097 -11.50 4.00 -30.49
N GLU A 1098 -11.29 3.11 -29.52
CA GLU A 1098 -9.97 2.67 -29.07
C GLU A 1098 -9.21 1.91 -30.18
N ASN A 1099 -9.92 1.42 -31.21
CA ASN A 1099 -9.31 0.76 -32.35
C ASN A 1099 -8.99 1.71 -33.50
N ASN A 1100 -9.30 3.01 -33.41
CA ASN A 1100 -9.05 4.02 -34.44
C ASN A 1100 -9.55 3.59 -35.84
N GLY A 1101 -10.75 3.02 -35.92
CA GLY A 1101 -11.35 2.50 -37.16
C GLY A 1101 -10.88 1.10 -37.59
N ALA A 1102 -9.96 0.46 -36.87
CA ALA A 1102 -9.59 -0.92 -37.14
C ALA A 1102 -10.69 -1.89 -36.66
N ILE A 1103 -11.04 -2.86 -37.51
CA ILE A 1103 -12.23 -3.70 -37.29
C ILE A 1103 -11.94 -4.77 -36.24
N MET A 1104 -12.68 -4.74 -35.13
CA MET A 1104 -12.69 -5.84 -34.17
C MET A 1104 -13.56 -6.97 -34.69
N THR A 1105 -12.97 -8.16 -34.86
CA THR A 1105 -13.64 -9.32 -35.43
C THR A 1105 -14.21 -10.25 -34.37
N GLU A 1106 -13.54 -10.41 -33.23
CA GLU A 1106 -13.97 -11.28 -32.14
C GLU A 1106 -13.63 -10.72 -30.75
N PHE A 1107 -14.52 -11.02 -29.79
CA PHE A 1107 -14.39 -10.71 -28.38
C PHE A 1107 -14.58 -11.97 -27.53
N VAL A 1108 -13.71 -12.20 -26.55
CA VAL A 1108 -13.88 -13.22 -25.51
C VAL A 1108 -13.65 -12.59 -24.14
N GLY A 1109 -14.63 -12.69 -23.24
CA GLY A 1109 -14.60 -12.16 -21.89
C GLY A 1109 -14.83 -13.25 -20.85
N LEU A 1110 -13.83 -13.49 -19.99
CA LEU A 1110 -13.95 -14.52 -18.95
C LEU A 1110 -14.56 -13.97 -17.67
N ARG A 1111 -14.09 -12.81 -17.22
CA ARG A 1111 -14.56 -12.09 -16.03
C ARG A 1111 -14.01 -10.65 -16.03
N ALA A 1112 -14.38 -9.85 -15.03
CA ALA A 1112 -13.81 -8.51 -14.84
C ALA A 1112 -12.27 -8.51 -14.89
N LYS A 1113 -11.70 -7.69 -15.77
CA LYS A 1113 -10.26 -7.50 -16.07
C LYS A 1113 -9.57 -8.75 -16.63
N MET A 1114 -10.34 -9.62 -17.30
CA MET A 1114 -9.85 -10.82 -17.97
C MET A 1114 -10.59 -11.06 -19.30
N TYR A 1115 -10.03 -10.56 -20.41
CA TYR A 1115 -10.65 -10.62 -21.74
C TYR A 1115 -9.60 -10.53 -22.87
N ALA A 1116 -10.01 -10.93 -24.08
CA ALA A 1116 -9.21 -10.83 -25.29
C ALA A 1116 -10.03 -10.30 -26.48
N LEU A 1117 -9.36 -9.54 -27.36
CA LEU A 1117 -9.91 -8.93 -28.57
C LEU A 1117 -9.07 -9.33 -29.78
N ARG A 1118 -9.72 -9.70 -30.87
CA ARG A 1118 -9.09 -9.91 -32.18
C ARG A 1118 -9.46 -8.74 -33.10
N VAL A 1119 -8.47 -8.08 -33.67
CA VAL A 1119 -8.64 -6.86 -34.48
C VAL A 1119 -7.86 -7.00 -35.78
N GLN A 1120 -8.53 -6.77 -36.92
CA GLN A 1120 -7.92 -6.93 -38.24
C GLN A 1120 -6.77 -5.95 -38.43
N GLY A 1121 -5.62 -6.45 -38.90
CA GLY A 1121 -4.41 -5.65 -39.09
C GLY A 1121 -3.66 -5.28 -37.80
N LYS A 1122 -4.10 -5.76 -36.63
CA LYS A 1122 -3.44 -5.55 -35.33
C LYS A 1122 -3.19 -6.88 -34.61
N LYS A 1123 -2.24 -6.89 -33.68
CA LYS A 1123 -2.03 -8.03 -32.78
C LYS A 1123 -3.18 -8.15 -31.78
N ASP A 1124 -3.52 -9.38 -31.39
CA ASP A 1124 -4.56 -9.65 -30.39
C ASP A 1124 -4.30 -8.88 -29.09
N THR A 1125 -5.31 -8.16 -28.61
CA THR A 1125 -5.27 -7.47 -27.32
C THR A 1125 -5.69 -8.44 -26.23
N LYS A 1126 -4.81 -8.71 -25.27
CA LYS A 1126 -5.03 -9.70 -24.20
C LYS A 1126 -4.89 -9.03 -22.84
N LYS A 1127 -5.88 -9.20 -21.96
CA LYS A 1127 -5.87 -8.68 -20.58
C LYS A 1127 -6.08 -9.84 -19.60
N ALA A 1128 -5.12 -10.07 -18.70
CA ALA A 1128 -5.22 -11.04 -17.62
C ALA A 1128 -4.70 -10.42 -16.31
N LYS A 1129 -5.61 -9.94 -15.45
CA LYS A 1129 -5.24 -9.30 -14.19
C LYS A 1129 -4.40 -10.22 -13.31
N GLY A 1130 -3.21 -9.74 -12.93
CA GLY A 1130 -2.30 -10.42 -12.01
C GLY A 1130 -1.27 -11.33 -12.67
N VAL A 1131 -1.27 -11.44 -14.00
CA VAL A 1131 -0.24 -12.12 -14.80
C VAL A 1131 0.73 -11.07 -15.36
N LYS A 1132 2.02 -11.39 -15.41
CA LYS A 1132 3.04 -10.49 -15.98
C LYS A 1132 2.82 -10.25 -17.47
N SER A 1133 3.13 -9.03 -17.94
CA SER A 1133 2.85 -8.59 -19.31
C SER A 1133 3.57 -9.42 -20.38
N ASN A 1134 4.82 -9.82 -20.14
CA ASN A 1134 5.58 -10.69 -21.05
C ASN A 1134 4.95 -12.08 -21.16
N VAL A 1135 4.49 -12.65 -20.04
CA VAL A 1135 3.78 -13.94 -20.02
C VAL A 1135 2.48 -13.85 -20.82
N VAL A 1136 1.70 -12.78 -20.66
CA VAL A 1136 0.49 -12.54 -21.47
C VAL A 1136 0.82 -12.37 -22.95
N ALA A 1137 1.90 -11.66 -23.27
CA ALA A 1137 2.30 -11.40 -24.64
C ALA A 1137 2.73 -12.68 -25.38
N ARG A 1138 3.56 -13.52 -24.75
CA ARG A 1138 4.23 -14.67 -25.38
C ARG A 1138 3.53 -16.02 -25.19
N SER A 1139 2.97 -16.28 -24.01
CA SER A 1139 2.51 -17.63 -23.62
C SER A 1139 1.00 -17.82 -23.62
N ILE A 1140 0.23 -16.74 -23.79
CA ILE A 1140 -1.24 -16.78 -23.80
C ILE A 1140 -1.71 -16.31 -25.18
N THR A 1141 -2.51 -17.11 -25.85
CA THR A 1141 -3.12 -16.77 -27.15
C THR A 1141 -4.58 -16.33 -26.97
N PHE A 1142 -5.21 -15.79 -28.02
CA PHE A 1142 -6.66 -15.58 -28.00
C PHE A 1142 -7.41 -16.91 -27.86
N ASP A 1143 -6.94 -17.96 -28.52
CA ASP A 1143 -7.58 -19.28 -28.51
C ASP A 1143 -7.51 -19.94 -27.12
N ASP A 1144 -6.52 -19.61 -26.30
CA ASP A 1144 -6.49 -19.99 -24.88
C ASP A 1144 -7.70 -19.42 -24.10
N TYR A 1145 -8.14 -18.19 -24.39
CA TYR A 1145 -9.35 -17.62 -23.77
C TYR A 1145 -10.61 -18.34 -24.25
N THR A 1146 -10.71 -18.61 -25.55
CA THR A 1146 -11.83 -19.36 -26.14
C THR A 1146 -11.93 -20.75 -25.55
N LYS A 1147 -10.79 -21.46 -25.45
CA LYS A 1147 -10.71 -22.79 -24.84
C LYS A 1147 -11.09 -22.75 -23.35
N CYS A 1148 -10.55 -21.79 -22.60
CA CYS A 1148 -10.90 -21.58 -21.20
C CYS A 1148 -12.42 -21.39 -21.03
N LEU A 1149 -13.04 -20.57 -21.89
CA LEU A 1149 -14.48 -20.30 -21.85
C LEU A 1149 -15.32 -21.55 -22.21
N ASN A 1150 -15.00 -22.21 -23.32
CA ASN A 1150 -15.82 -23.30 -23.89
C ASN A 1150 -15.65 -24.61 -23.11
N ASP A 1151 -14.42 -24.95 -22.73
CA ASP A 1151 -14.11 -26.20 -22.04
C ASP A 1151 -14.27 -26.06 -20.52
N VAL A 1152 -14.49 -24.84 -20.02
CA VAL A 1152 -14.60 -24.51 -18.58
C VAL A 1152 -13.38 -24.99 -17.78
N ILE A 1153 -12.19 -24.72 -18.32
CA ILE A 1153 -10.90 -25.10 -17.70
C ILE A 1153 -10.12 -23.89 -17.18
N GLU A 1154 -9.46 -24.04 -16.03
CA GLU A 1154 -8.47 -23.06 -15.58
C GLU A 1154 -7.12 -23.32 -16.26
N MET A 1155 -6.44 -22.25 -16.66
CA MET A 1155 -5.13 -22.35 -17.31
C MET A 1155 -4.05 -21.75 -16.43
N MET A 1156 -2.98 -22.50 -16.18
CA MET A 1156 -1.83 -22.08 -15.40
C MET A 1156 -0.71 -21.58 -16.32
N ARG A 1157 0.02 -20.56 -15.89
CA ARG A 1157 1.27 -20.12 -16.52
C ARG A 1157 2.32 -19.86 -15.44
N ARG A 1158 3.57 -20.09 -15.82
CA ARG A 1158 4.72 -19.82 -14.98
C ARG A 1158 5.21 -18.40 -15.23
N GLN A 1159 5.59 -17.70 -14.18
CA GLN A 1159 6.13 -16.36 -14.27
C GLN A 1159 7.28 -16.17 -13.27
N SER A 1160 8.25 -15.34 -13.65
CA SER A 1160 9.34 -14.94 -12.76
C SER A 1160 9.11 -13.54 -12.19
N CYS A 1161 9.46 -13.34 -10.93
CA CYS A 1161 9.39 -12.02 -10.30
C CYS A 1161 10.44 -11.85 -9.20
N ILE A 1162 10.86 -10.60 -9.01
CA ILE A 1162 11.72 -10.22 -7.90
C ILE A 1162 10.85 -10.05 -6.65
N ARG A 1163 11.26 -10.66 -5.54
CA ARG A 1163 10.65 -10.49 -4.22
C ARG A 1163 11.72 -10.30 -3.16
N SER A 1164 11.38 -9.51 -2.15
CA SER A 1164 12.16 -9.37 -0.94
C SER A 1164 11.54 -10.15 0.22
N LYS A 1165 12.42 -10.66 1.10
CA LYS A 1165 12.06 -11.25 2.39
C LYS A 1165 13.13 -10.85 3.40
N LEU A 1166 12.75 -10.15 4.48
CA LEU A 1166 13.68 -9.60 5.48
C LEU A 1166 14.79 -8.73 4.88
N HIS A 1167 14.41 -7.93 3.88
CA HIS A 1167 15.31 -7.08 3.10
C HIS A 1167 16.40 -7.84 2.31
N GLU A 1168 16.29 -9.17 2.17
CA GLU A 1168 17.05 -9.95 1.18
C GLU A 1168 16.24 -10.07 -0.10
N VAL A 1169 16.89 -9.88 -1.25
CA VAL A 1169 16.22 -9.83 -2.56
C VAL A 1169 16.50 -11.10 -3.36
N TYR A 1170 15.44 -11.72 -3.87
CA TYR A 1170 15.50 -12.95 -4.65
C TYR A 1170 14.70 -12.81 -5.94
N THR A 1171 15.16 -13.50 -6.99
CA THR A 1171 14.27 -13.82 -8.10
C THR A 1171 13.62 -15.17 -7.85
N ILE A 1172 12.29 -15.17 -7.88
CA ILE A 1172 11.45 -16.35 -7.68
C ILE A 1172 10.71 -16.69 -8.97
N SER A 1173 10.47 -17.97 -9.17
CA SER A 1173 9.59 -18.47 -10.21
C SER A 1173 8.34 -19.03 -9.55
N GLU A 1174 7.16 -18.58 -9.98
CA GLU A 1174 5.87 -19.01 -9.45
C GLU A 1174 4.91 -19.46 -10.56
N THR A 1175 4.12 -20.49 -10.29
CA THR A 1175 3.03 -20.93 -11.18
C THR A 1175 1.72 -20.30 -10.71
N LYS A 1176 1.02 -19.61 -11.62
CA LYS A 1176 -0.20 -18.85 -11.30
C LYS A 1176 -1.34 -19.17 -12.27
N ILE A 1177 -2.58 -19.09 -11.78
CA ILE A 1177 -3.79 -19.13 -12.63
C ILE A 1177 -3.76 -17.92 -13.54
N ALA A 1178 -3.55 -18.17 -14.83
CA ALA A 1178 -3.51 -17.15 -15.85
C ALA A 1178 -4.92 -16.81 -16.34
N LEU A 1179 -5.74 -17.85 -16.59
CA LEU A 1179 -7.12 -17.73 -17.07
C LEU A 1179 -8.04 -18.60 -16.20
N SER A 1180 -9.24 -18.09 -15.91
CA SER A 1180 -10.27 -18.82 -15.16
C SER A 1180 -11.64 -18.51 -15.76
N PRO A 1181 -12.49 -19.53 -15.99
CA PRO A 1181 -13.80 -19.37 -16.60
C PRO A 1181 -14.88 -18.95 -15.59
N HIS A 1182 -14.53 -18.76 -14.32
CA HIS A 1182 -15.49 -18.39 -13.29
C HIS A 1182 -15.57 -16.87 -13.12
N ASP A 1183 -16.78 -16.33 -13.17
CA ASP A 1183 -17.11 -14.95 -12.78
C ASP A 1183 -18.08 -15.00 -11.59
N ASP A 1184 -17.80 -14.20 -10.58
CA ASP A 1184 -18.63 -14.08 -9.38
C ASP A 1184 -19.34 -12.72 -9.29
N LYS A 1185 -19.09 -11.80 -10.21
CA LYS A 1185 -19.78 -10.50 -10.22
C LYS A 1185 -21.18 -10.56 -10.83
N ARG A 1186 -21.45 -11.56 -11.67
CA ARG A 1186 -22.71 -11.76 -12.38
C ARG A 1186 -23.07 -13.24 -12.39
N TYR A 1187 -24.36 -13.53 -12.56
CA TYR A 1187 -24.86 -14.88 -12.73
C TYR A 1187 -24.57 -15.36 -14.15
N ILE A 1188 -23.84 -16.46 -14.29
CA ILE A 1188 -23.58 -17.09 -15.60
C ILE A 1188 -24.77 -17.98 -15.95
N VAL A 1189 -25.38 -17.74 -17.11
CA VAL A 1189 -26.49 -18.56 -17.59
C VAL A 1189 -25.93 -19.91 -18.07
N SER A 1190 -26.41 -21.00 -17.47
CA SER A 1190 -25.97 -22.36 -17.79
C SER A 1190 -26.05 -22.68 -19.29
N GLY A 1191 -24.98 -23.23 -19.86
CA GLY A 1191 -24.90 -23.58 -21.29
C GLY A 1191 -24.84 -22.38 -22.24
N SER A 1192 -24.65 -21.15 -21.74
CA SER A 1192 -24.64 -19.93 -22.54
C SER A 1192 -23.43 -19.04 -22.22
N THR A 1193 -23.12 -18.14 -23.14
CA THR A 1193 -22.14 -17.05 -22.94
C THR A 1193 -22.78 -15.79 -22.36
N ASN A 1194 -24.11 -15.80 -22.16
CA ASN A 1194 -24.85 -14.70 -21.56
C ASN A 1194 -24.68 -14.67 -20.03
N THR A 1195 -24.72 -13.47 -19.45
CA THR A 1195 -24.73 -13.30 -17.99
C THR A 1195 -25.82 -12.34 -17.56
N LEU A 1196 -26.36 -12.56 -16.37
CA LEU A 1196 -27.40 -11.72 -15.77
C LEU A 1196 -26.86 -11.02 -14.51
N PRO A 1197 -27.31 -9.78 -14.22
CA PRO A 1197 -27.04 -9.16 -12.93
C PRO A 1197 -27.66 -9.97 -11.80
N TRP A 1198 -27.02 -9.99 -10.64
CA TRP A 1198 -27.67 -10.47 -9.42
C TRP A 1198 -28.94 -9.65 -9.16
N GLY A 1199 -30.04 -10.32 -8.78
CA GLY A 1199 -31.36 -9.71 -8.61
C GLY A 1199 -32.26 -9.73 -9.86
N HIS A 1200 -31.74 -10.12 -11.03
CA HIS A 1200 -32.58 -10.31 -12.22
C HIS A 1200 -33.67 -11.36 -11.96
N TYR A 1201 -34.88 -11.18 -12.51
CA TYR A 1201 -36.02 -12.05 -12.19
C TYR A 1201 -35.85 -13.49 -12.73
N ARG A 1202 -34.93 -13.67 -13.68
CA ARG A 1202 -34.52 -14.95 -14.27
C ARG A 1202 -33.39 -15.67 -13.51
N CYS A 1203 -32.81 -15.06 -12.46
CA CYS A 1203 -31.74 -15.66 -11.65
C CYS A 1203 -32.26 -16.58 -10.52
N LYS A 1204 -33.52 -17.03 -10.61
CA LYS A 1204 -34.17 -17.85 -9.58
C LYS A 1204 -33.93 -19.33 -9.79
#